data_AF-A0A9X0TUF4-F1
#
_entry.id   AF-A0A9X0TUF4-F1
#
_cell.length_a   1.000
_cell.length_b   1.000
_cell.length_c   1.000
_cell.angle_alpha   90.00
_cell.angle_beta   90.00
_cell.angle_gamma   90.00
#
_symmetry.space_group_name_H-M   'P 1'
#
loop_
_entity.id
_entity.type
_entity.pdbx_description
1 polymer ?
#
loop_
_entity_poly.entity_id
_entity_poly.type
_entity_poly.pdbx_seq_one_letter_code
_entity_poly.pdbx_strand_id
1 'polypeptide(L)'
;MIDHVPDFIYAKDLEGRFLFANRAIVKENGFDTVEELIGLTDYDIHGEAAQRAGIPDTEARVMRTGEPDLGYEERAMRGDIDRWLMMSRVPLRDKSGNIIGVVGASRDITQKKASERLLQTQARILEMIVAAARIEDFLEEFVKAIENLATGLACAVRVFDAATGEPSVYVSPALAPHAGLTALISSVSDPDIITSPADNTAFSFDIPASDGKAHGFVWCMLAARQPDPALVEFIGAAARMAGLAIDRKRAAEHIAFLADHDMLTRLPNRRFLDTRLPEVLAAAAKARRTIAVCFLDLDNFKQINDTLGHSVGDALLSKTAARIAGTLGRNDLVLRVGGDEFVVILEKQRDGFENRLRSIQAAVSQPLRIGNYDIKATSSIGVAFFPEHGETTAEIVAAADLAMYQAKHNGRDGIATFSPRMADDLRKKVTRIEELRRAVERDEFILHFQPQVDLLTGGISGVEALVRWQHPAEGLLGPAEFIGLAEETGLIVELGESILKKACRQARDWMAAGLSPVKMAVNISPRQFQAGLADQISSVLKETGLAPSLLEIEITETLIIQDVDTSVRIMRAIKQMGVSLALDDFGIGYSCLGMLKTFPLSCMKIDRSFLTHLPAKTKDSAIVSIMIQLAGSLGIDVIAEGVETAEQADFLRAAGCPYGQGYYFGRPVAAGEIEGMLKAMSTFATGSSSQPL
;
A
#
# COMPACT_ATOMS: atom_id res chain seq x y z
N MET A 1 -27.23 58.76 54.66
CA MET A 1 -26.62 57.43 54.43
C MET A 1 -27.21 56.76 53.21
N ILE A 2 -28.54 56.63 53.11
CA ILE A 2 -29.22 55.94 52.01
C ILE A 2 -29.05 56.63 50.62
N ASP A 3 -28.87 57.95 50.59
CA ASP A 3 -28.58 58.70 49.34
C ASP A 3 -27.17 58.53 48.78
N HIS A 4 -26.28 57.87 49.53
CA HIS A 4 -24.96 57.48 49.03
C HIS A 4 -24.94 56.05 48.46
N VAL A 5 -26.05 55.33 48.57
CA VAL A 5 -26.18 53.99 48.00
C VAL A 5 -26.53 54.12 46.51
N PRO A 6 -25.79 53.47 45.60
CA PRO A 6 -26.04 53.56 44.16
C PRO A 6 -27.28 52.77 43.73
N ASP A 7 -27.77 51.85 44.56
CA ASP A 7 -29.00 51.12 44.33
C ASP A 7 -30.22 52.05 44.37
N PHE A 8 -31.22 51.72 43.59
CA PHE A 8 -32.50 52.41 43.52
C PHE A 8 -33.38 51.99 44.68
N ILE A 9 -33.53 52.84 45.70
CA ILE A 9 -34.28 52.50 46.91
C ILE A 9 -35.50 53.41 47.06
N TYR A 10 -36.66 52.82 47.27
CA TYR A 10 -37.93 53.54 47.40
C TYR A 10 -38.87 52.89 48.41
N ALA A 11 -39.86 53.66 48.87
CA ALA A 11 -41.02 53.16 49.56
C ALA A 11 -42.29 53.79 48.98
N LYS A 12 -43.36 53.01 48.87
CA LYS A 12 -44.68 53.44 48.38
C LYS A 12 -45.79 53.06 49.35
N ASP A 13 -46.90 53.78 49.31
CA ASP A 13 -48.12 53.46 50.06
C ASP A 13 -48.93 52.33 49.41
N LEU A 14 -50.10 52.02 49.99
CA LEU A 14 -50.99 50.95 49.51
C LEU A 14 -51.59 51.24 48.13
N GLU A 15 -51.66 52.52 47.76
CA GLU A 15 -52.10 53.00 46.45
C GLU A 15 -50.95 53.08 45.42
N GLY A 16 -49.73 52.68 45.80
CA GLY A 16 -48.56 52.66 44.92
C GLY A 16 -47.91 54.04 44.74
N ARG A 17 -48.22 55.02 45.59
CA ARG A 17 -47.63 56.36 45.53
C ARG A 17 -46.32 56.42 46.30
N PHE A 18 -45.30 57.08 45.76
CA PHE A 18 -44.01 57.22 46.44
C PHE A 18 -44.15 57.97 47.77
N LEU A 19 -43.73 57.32 48.86
CA LEU A 19 -43.55 57.88 50.20
C LEU A 19 -42.12 58.31 50.46
N PHE A 20 -41.17 57.64 49.79
CA PHE A 20 -39.74 57.87 49.90
C PHE A 20 -39.04 57.40 48.63
N ALA A 21 -37.98 58.10 48.24
CA ALA A 21 -37.02 57.65 47.25
C ALA A 21 -35.64 58.23 47.54
N ASN A 22 -34.60 57.43 47.33
CA ASN A 22 -33.24 57.93 47.44
C ASN A 22 -32.84 58.74 46.20
N ARG A 23 -31.72 59.47 46.30
CA ARG A 23 -31.18 60.29 45.21
C ARG A 23 -30.99 59.55 43.87
N ALA A 24 -30.72 58.24 43.90
CA ALA A 24 -30.56 57.43 42.70
C ALA A 24 -31.88 57.32 41.90
N ILE A 25 -33.01 57.03 42.56
CA ILE A 25 -34.34 57.00 41.93
C ILE A 25 -34.72 58.37 41.37
N VAL A 26 -34.51 59.44 42.15
CA VAL A 26 -34.86 60.82 41.76
C VAL A 26 -34.16 61.19 40.45
N LYS A 27 -32.83 60.97 40.40
CA LYS A 27 -32.02 61.27 39.22
C LYS A 27 -32.38 60.41 38.01
N GLU A 28 -32.63 59.12 38.21
CA GLU A 28 -32.99 58.17 37.14
C GLU A 28 -34.32 58.55 36.46
N ASN A 29 -35.28 59.03 37.26
CA ASN A 29 -36.56 59.50 36.76
C ASN A 29 -36.51 60.92 36.18
N GLY A 30 -35.36 61.59 36.24
CA GLY A 30 -35.16 62.93 35.66
C GLY A 30 -35.74 64.07 36.48
N PHE A 31 -35.97 63.85 37.78
CA PHE A 31 -36.39 64.89 38.73
C PHE A 31 -35.17 65.50 39.42
N ASP A 32 -35.30 66.75 39.89
CA ASP A 32 -34.24 67.45 40.60
C ASP A 32 -34.31 67.22 42.12
N THR A 33 -35.53 67.00 42.64
CA THR A 33 -35.81 66.85 44.08
C THR A 33 -36.72 65.66 44.36
N VAL A 34 -36.67 65.11 45.57
CA VAL A 34 -37.54 63.97 45.95
C VAL A 34 -38.99 64.40 46.10
N GLU A 35 -39.22 65.66 46.49
CA GLU A 35 -40.54 66.27 46.69
C GLU A 35 -41.39 66.26 45.42
N GLU A 36 -40.76 66.32 44.24
CA GLU A 36 -41.44 66.18 42.93
C GLU A 36 -41.96 64.76 42.68
N LEU A 37 -41.36 63.75 43.32
CA LEU A 37 -41.71 62.34 43.17
C LEU A 37 -42.77 61.90 44.18
N ILE A 38 -42.76 62.47 45.39
CA ILE A 38 -43.66 62.06 46.47
C ILE A 38 -45.13 62.22 46.06
N GLY A 39 -45.93 61.17 46.27
CA GLY A 39 -47.36 61.15 45.93
C GLY A 39 -47.70 60.71 44.49
N LEU A 40 -46.70 60.61 43.61
CA LEU A 40 -46.84 60.06 42.26
C LEU A 40 -46.76 58.52 42.25
N THR A 41 -47.37 57.88 41.27
CA THR A 41 -47.24 56.44 40.98
C THR A 41 -46.25 56.21 39.84
N ASP A 42 -45.76 54.97 39.63
CA ASP A 42 -44.91 54.69 38.46
C ASP A 42 -45.65 54.96 37.13
N TYR A 43 -46.97 54.84 37.11
CA TYR A 43 -47.79 55.15 35.94
C TYR A 43 -47.78 56.65 35.63
N ASP A 44 -47.82 57.50 36.66
CA ASP A 44 -47.73 58.97 36.48
C ASP A 44 -46.38 59.39 35.87
N ILE A 45 -45.32 58.60 36.10
CA ILE A 45 -43.95 58.88 35.64
C ILE A 45 -43.65 58.23 34.29
N HIS A 46 -44.11 56.99 34.07
CA HIS A 46 -43.70 56.15 32.94
C HIS A 46 -44.85 55.70 32.02
N GLY A 47 -46.10 56.05 32.32
CA GLY A 47 -47.28 55.68 31.55
C GLY A 47 -47.39 54.17 31.31
N GLU A 48 -47.76 53.77 30.09
CA GLU A 48 -47.93 52.35 29.71
C GLU A 48 -46.65 51.51 29.84
N ALA A 49 -45.46 52.11 29.94
CA ALA A 49 -44.22 51.36 30.17
C ALA A 49 -44.19 50.72 31.57
N ALA A 50 -44.70 51.41 32.60
CA ALA A 50 -44.80 50.85 33.95
C ALA A 50 -45.77 49.66 34.01
N GLN A 51 -46.89 49.73 33.26
CA GLN A 51 -47.87 48.65 33.22
C GLN A 51 -47.35 47.43 32.45
N ARG A 52 -46.63 47.64 31.34
CA ARG A 52 -45.97 46.54 30.59
C ARG A 52 -44.91 45.81 31.40
N ALA A 53 -44.24 46.50 32.32
CA ALA A 53 -43.25 45.91 33.22
C ALA A 53 -43.88 45.18 34.43
N GLY A 54 -45.21 45.20 34.60
CA GLY A 54 -45.89 44.46 35.67
C GLY A 54 -45.50 44.88 37.10
N ILE A 55 -44.86 46.04 37.26
CA ILE A 55 -44.37 46.53 38.56
C ILE A 55 -45.53 46.77 39.54
N PRO A 56 -46.62 47.48 39.16
CA PRO A 56 -47.73 47.71 40.09
C PRO A 56 -48.42 46.42 40.53
N ASP A 57 -48.56 45.44 39.63
CA ASP A 57 -49.18 44.14 39.94
C ASP A 57 -48.33 43.34 40.94
N THR A 58 -47.01 43.38 40.77
CA THR A 58 -46.06 42.72 41.66
C THR A 58 -46.04 43.36 43.04
N GLU A 59 -46.02 44.69 43.10
CA GLU A 59 -46.09 45.45 44.36
C GLU A 59 -47.42 45.23 45.07
N ALA A 60 -48.55 45.27 44.36
CA ALA A 60 -49.87 44.98 44.91
C ALA A 60 -49.97 43.54 45.46
N ARG A 61 -49.34 42.57 44.80
CA ARG A 61 -49.24 41.20 45.31
C ARG A 61 -48.47 41.17 46.64
N VAL A 62 -47.28 41.77 46.71
CA VAL A 62 -46.45 41.82 47.93
C VAL A 62 -47.21 42.48 49.09
N MET A 63 -47.94 43.57 48.81
CA MET A 63 -48.74 44.27 49.82
C MET A 63 -49.94 43.45 50.29
N ARG A 64 -50.62 42.73 49.38
CA ARG A 64 -51.80 41.92 49.70
C ARG A 64 -51.46 40.62 50.42
N THR A 65 -50.42 39.91 49.99
CA THR A 65 -50.06 38.61 50.57
C THR A 65 -49.10 38.74 51.75
N GLY A 66 -48.35 39.84 51.83
CA GLY A 66 -47.27 40.02 52.79
C GLY A 66 -46.03 39.16 52.51
N GLU A 67 -45.99 38.47 51.38
CA GLU A 67 -44.84 37.67 50.94
C GLU A 67 -43.86 38.56 50.16
N PRO A 68 -42.56 38.56 50.50
CA PRO A 68 -41.57 39.34 49.79
C PRO A 68 -41.27 38.79 48.38
N ASP A 69 -40.88 39.67 47.48
CA ASP A 69 -40.38 39.36 46.14
C ASP A 69 -38.88 39.68 46.10
N LEU A 70 -38.01 38.67 46.03
CA LEU A 70 -36.57 38.86 46.25
C LEU A 70 -35.74 38.42 45.06
N GLY A 71 -34.80 39.27 44.63
CA GLY A 71 -33.77 38.93 43.66
C GLY A 71 -34.26 38.69 42.23
N TYR A 72 -35.40 39.25 41.84
CA TYR A 72 -35.94 39.10 40.49
C TYR A 72 -35.13 39.91 39.48
N GLU A 73 -34.62 39.28 38.42
CA GLU A 73 -33.79 39.94 37.39
C GLU A 73 -34.64 40.25 36.16
N GLU A 74 -34.72 41.53 35.77
CA GLU A 74 -35.52 42.01 34.64
C GLU A 74 -34.77 43.08 33.83
N ARG A 75 -35.16 43.27 32.58
CA ARG A 75 -34.65 44.39 31.77
C ARG A 75 -35.23 45.71 32.25
N ALA A 76 -34.42 46.76 32.27
CA ALA A 76 -34.85 48.08 32.69
C ALA A 76 -35.95 48.64 31.77
N MET A 77 -36.91 49.37 32.35
CA MET A 77 -38.00 50.02 31.61
C MET A 77 -37.53 51.16 30.69
N ARG A 78 -36.35 51.73 30.98
CA ARG A 78 -35.76 52.90 30.29
C ARG A 78 -34.25 52.71 30.13
N GLY A 79 -33.70 53.15 28.98
CA GLY A 79 -32.27 53.10 28.67
C GLY A 79 -31.93 52.23 27.46
N ASP A 80 -30.64 51.96 27.27
CA ASP A 80 -30.13 51.06 26.21
C ASP A 80 -30.80 49.69 26.30
N ILE A 81 -30.92 48.99 25.17
CA ILE A 81 -31.74 47.76 25.01
C ILE A 81 -31.27 46.60 25.93
N ASP A 82 -30.09 46.75 26.54
CA ASP A 82 -29.40 45.69 27.28
C ASP A 82 -29.15 46.00 28.77
N ARG A 83 -29.85 46.96 29.37
CA ARG A 83 -29.73 47.25 30.82
C ARG A 83 -30.55 46.27 31.65
N TRP A 84 -29.94 45.68 32.68
CA TRP A 84 -30.57 44.69 33.58
C TRP A 84 -30.60 45.17 35.02
N LEU A 85 -31.74 45.00 35.69
CA LEU A 85 -31.94 45.33 37.10
C LEU A 85 -32.28 44.07 37.89
N MET A 86 -31.68 43.92 39.07
CA MET A 86 -32.10 42.94 40.08
C MET A 86 -32.93 43.66 41.13
N MET A 87 -34.21 43.30 41.24
CA MET A 87 -35.20 43.98 42.05
C MET A 87 -35.59 43.13 43.26
N SER A 88 -35.81 43.77 44.40
CA SER A 88 -36.33 43.15 45.62
C SER A 88 -37.38 44.08 46.24
N ARG A 89 -38.53 43.54 46.62
CA ARG A 89 -39.68 44.27 47.18
C ARG A 89 -40.18 43.54 48.42
N VAL A 90 -40.36 44.27 49.50
CA VAL A 90 -40.80 43.74 50.80
C VAL A 90 -41.94 44.58 51.36
N PRO A 91 -42.90 43.99 52.11
CA PRO A 91 -44.00 44.77 52.68
C PRO A 91 -43.47 45.77 53.72
N LEU A 92 -43.86 47.04 53.58
CA LEU A 92 -43.62 48.07 54.58
C LEU A 92 -44.63 47.90 55.70
N ARG A 93 -44.18 47.78 56.96
CA ARG A 93 -45.05 47.58 58.12
C ARG A 93 -44.97 48.73 59.11
N ASP A 94 -46.10 49.08 59.72
CA ASP A 94 -46.14 50.01 60.84
C ASP A 94 -45.60 49.37 62.14
N LYS A 95 -45.56 50.15 63.24
CA LYS A 95 -45.11 49.66 64.55
C LYS A 95 -45.99 48.54 65.15
N SER A 96 -47.20 48.38 64.63
CA SER A 96 -48.18 47.38 65.05
C SER A 96 -48.11 46.11 64.17
N GLY A 97 -47.26 46.10 63.14
CA GLY A 97 -47.08 44.98 62.21
C GLY A 97 -48.03 44.99 61.00
N ASN A 98 -48.91 45.99 60.85
CA ASN A 98 -49.82 46.10 59.71
C ASN A 98 -49.04 46.53 58.47
N ILE A 99 -49.39 45.97 57.30
CA ILE A 99 -48.80 46.39 56.03
C ILE A 99 -49.38 47.76 55.66
N ILE A 100 -48.50 48.74 55.45
CA ILE A 100 -48.85 50.13 55.10
C ILE A 100 -48.30 50.54 53.73
N GLY A 101 -47.65 49.62 53.02
CA GLY A 101 -47.03 49.89 51.73
C GLY A 101 -46.00 48.84 51.33
N VAL A 102 -45.08 49.23 50.43
CA VAL A 102 -43.98 48.39 49.95
C VAL A 102 -42.66 49.17 49.98
N VAL A 103 -41.56 48.49 50.32
CA VAL A 103 -40.19 48.99 50.16
C VAL A 103 -39.54 48.20 49.04
N GLY A 104 -38.95 48.90 48.08
CA GLY A 104 -38.22 48.30 46.97
C GLY A 104 -36.76 48.73 46.93
N ALA A 105 -35.90 47.81 46.48
CA ALA A 105 -34.52 48.06 46.15
C ALA A 105 -34.19 47.41 44.80
N SER A 106 -33.61 48.16 43.88
CA SER A 106 -33.18 47.65 42.58
C SER A 106 -31.70 47.96 42.35
N ARG A 107 -30.94 46.98 41.89
CA ARG A 107 -29.51 47.12 41.56
C ARG A 107 -29.29 46.92 40.08
N ASP A 108 -28.50 47.79 39.47
CA ASP A 108 -28.02 47.57 38.11
C ASP A 108 -27.04 46.40 38.07
N ILE A 109 -27.41 45.34 37.36
CA ILE A 109 -26.62 44.12 37.18
C ILE A 109 -26.17 43.94 35.73
N THR A 110 -26.20 45.00 34.91
CA THR A 110 -25.83 44.95 33.49
C THR A 110 -24.42 44.40 33.29
N GLN A 111 -23.44 44.89 34.07
CA GLN A 111 -22.05 44.42 34.00
C GLN A 111 -21.91 42.95 34.43
N LYS A 112 -22.69 42.51 35.42
CA LYS A 112 -22.76 41.10 35.85
C LYS A 112 -23.30 40.23 34.71
N LYS A 113 -24.39 40.64 34.05
CA LYS A 113 -24.97 39.92 32.92
C LYS A 113 -24.05 39.85 31.71
N ALA A 114 -23.34 40.93 31.40
CA ALA A 114 -22.33 40.94 30.36
C ALA A 114 -21.21 39.91 30.67
N SER A 115 -20.69 39.91 31.90
CA SER A 115 -19.66 38.95 32.34
C SER A 115 -20.14 37.50 32.30
N GLU A 116 -21.38 37.24 32.72
CA GLU A 116 -22.01 35.91 32.64
C GLU A 116 -22.11 35.41 31.19
N ARG A 117 -22.47 36.28 30.24
CA ARG A 117 -22.52 35.92 28.80
C ARG A 117 -21.13 35.60 28.26
N LEU A 118 -20.10 36.39 28.60
CA LEU A 118 -18.73 36.11 28.18
C LEU A 118 -18.29 34.71 28.66
N LEU A 119 -18.53 34.38 29.93
CA LEU A 119 -18.18 33.07 30.51
C LEU A 119 -18.98 31.92 29.87
N GLN A 120 -20.28 32.09 29.66
CA GLN A 120 -21.12 31.08 29.01
C GLN A 120 -20.68 30.83 27.56
N THR A 121 -20.38 31.89 26.81
CA THR A 121 -19.87 31.76 25.44
C THR A 121 -18.48 31.13 25.43
N GLN A 122 -17.61 31.45 26.39
CA GLN A 122 -16.30 30.79 26.53
C GLN A 122 -16.45 29.27 26.70
N ALA A 123 -17.30 28.84 27.63
CA ALA A 123 -17.56 27.43 27.90
C ALA A 123 -18.11 26.74 26.65
N ARG A 124 -19.07 27.37 25.97
CA ARG A 124 -19.63 26.86 24.72
C ARG A 124 -18.57 26.72 23.61
N ILE A 125 -17.70 27.71 23.43
CA ILE A 125 -16.59 27.61 22.45
C ILE A 125 -15.69 26.42 22.78
N LEU A 126 -15.30 26.24 24.04
CA LEU A 126 -14.48 25.10 24.46
C LEU A 126 -15.18 23.76 24.22
N GLU A 127 -16.47 23.65 24.52
CA GLU A 127 -17.27 22.45 24.23
C GLU A 127 -17.31 22.13 22.74
N MET A 128 -17.55 23.14 21.88
CA MET A 128 -17.56 22.95 20.43
C MET A 128 -16.19 22.49 19.90
N ILE A 129 -15.07 23.00 20.44
CA ILE A 129 -13.71 22.55 20.06
C ILE A 129 -13.51 21.06 20.34
N VAL A 130 -14.11 20.54 21.41
CA VAL A 130 -14.00 19.12 21.78
C VAL A 130 -14.98 18.26 20.97
N ALA A 131 -16.20 18.74 20.74
CA ALA A 131 -17.27 17.98 20.11
C ALA A 131 -17.29 18.01 18.57
N ALA A 132 -16.75 19.07 17.95
CA ALA A 132 -16.92 19.32 16.51
C ALA A 132 -16.28 18.23 15.64
N ALA A 133 -17.13 17.55 14.86
CA ALA A 133 -16.70 16.55 13.88
C ALA A 133 -16.06 17.19 12.64
N ARG A 134 -16.47 18.41 12.28
CA ARG A 134 -15.95 19.17 11.12
C ARG A 134 -15.64 20.61 11.51
N ILE A 135 -14.63 21.20 10.86
CA ILE A 135 -14.24 22.59 11.15
C ILE A 135 -15.30 23.58 10.66
N GLU A 136 -16.02 23.24 9.58
CA GLU A 136 -17.08 24.09 9.05
C GLU A 136 -18.22 24.25 10.06
N ASP A 137 -18.67 23.16 10.67
CA ASP A 137 -19.72 23.16 11.70
C ASP A 137 -19.31 24.03 12.90
N PHE A 138 -18.05 23.92 13.32
CA PHE A 138 -17.49 24.74 14.39
C PHE A 138 -17.52 26.24 14.04
N LEU A 139 -17.08 26.63 12.84
CA LEU A 139 -17.01 28.03 12.43
C LEU A 139 -18.40 28.66 12.26
N GLU A 140 -19.39 27.88 11.79
CA GLU A 140 -20.79 28.31 11.71
C GLU A 140 -21.42 28.56 13.09
N GLU A 141 -21.14 27.72 14.08
CA GLU A 141 -21.62 27.96 15.45
C GLU A 141 -20.82 29.06 16.15
N PHE A 142 -19.52 29.18 15.85
CA PHE A 142 -18.64 30.21 16.41
C PHE A 142 -19.16 31.62 16.09
N VAL A 143 -19.48 31.93 14.83
CA VAL A 143 -20.00 33.26 14.46
C VAL A 143 -21.33 33.58 15.15
N LYS A 144 -22.20 32.58 15.37
CA LYS A 144 -23.46 32.72 16.12
C LYS A 144 -23.19 32.96 17.61
N ALA A 145 -22.18 32.30 18.17
CA ALA A 145 -21.81 32.47 19.58
C ALA A 145 -21.26 33.87 19.85
N ILE A 146 -20.45 34.42 18.92
CA ILE A 146 -19.94 35.79 18.99
C ILE A 146 -21.07 36.81 18.87
N GLU A 147 -21.98 36.67 17.90
CA GLU A 147 -23.14 37.58 17.74
C GLU A 147 -23.96 37.72 19.03
N ASN A 148 -24.12 36.64 19.80
CA ASN A 148 -24.92 36.65 21.03
C ASN A 148 -24.24 37.33 22.23
N LEU A 149 -23.00 37.79 22.12
CA LEU A 149 -22.30 38.46 23.22
C LEU A 149 -22.89 39.84 23.54
N ALA A 150 -23.38 40.55 22.52
CA ALA A 150 -23.93 41.89 22.68
C ALA A 150 -25.02 42.16 21.65
N THR A 151 -26.09 42.85 22.06
CA THR A 151 -27.12 43.30 21.12
C THR A 151 -26.51 44.22 20.06
N GLY A 152 -26.84 43.97 18.79
CA GLY A 152 -26.33 44.73 17.65
C GLY A 152 -24.90 44.37 17.22
N LEU A 153 -24.33 43.30 17.76
CA LEU A 153 -23.03 42.76 17.32
C LEU A 153 -23.24 41.84 16.11
N ALA A 154 -22.50 42.08 15.04
CA ALA A 154 -22.44 41.24 13.85
C ALA A 154 -21.01 40.73 13.67
N CYS A 155 -20.85 39.48 13.21
CA CYS A 155 -19.55 38.83 13.12
C CYS A 155 -19.38 38.10 11.78
N ALA A 156 -18.16 38.09 11.27
CA ALA A 156 -17.71 37.20 10.21
C ALA A 156 -16.39 36.55 10.59
N VAL A 157 -16.20 35.33 10.12
CA VAL A 157 -14.91 34.63 10.16
C VAL A 157 -14.51 34.27 8.75
N ARG A 158 -13.31 34.67 8.36
CA ARG A 158 -12.68 34.25 7.12
C ARG A 158 -11.50 33.35 7.44
N VAL A 159 -11.41 32.21 6.78
CA VAL A 159 -10.32 31.24 6.92
C VAL A 159 -9.76 30.91 5.55
N PHE A 160 -8.43 30.92 5.42
CA PHE A 160 -7.73 30.46 4.23
C PHE A 160 -7.62 28.94 4.24
N ASP A 161 -8.05 28.30 3.16
CA ASP A 161 -7.74 26.89 2.93
C ASP A 161 -6.37 26.76 2.26
N ALA A 162 -5.44 26.10 2.96
CA ALA A 162 -4.09 25.87 2.46
C ALA A 162 -4.04 24.86 1.30
N ALA A 163 -5.06 24.02 1.13
CA ALA A 163 -5.11 22.99 0.09
C ALA A 163 -5.68 23.50 -1.24
N THR A 164 -6.72 24.34 -1.19
CA THR A 164 -7.39 24.88 -2.39
C THR A 164 -6.97 26.30 -2.73
N GLY A 165 -6.45 27.05 -1.76
CA GLY A 165 -6.13 28.47 -1.92
C GLY A 165 -7.36 29.39 -1.92
N GLU A 166 -8.58 28.83 -1.80
CA GLU A 166 -9.81 29.60 -1.75
C GLU A 166 -10.20 29.93 -0.29
N PRO A 167 -10.61 31.18 0.01
CA PRO A 167 -11.04 31.55 1.34
C PRO A 167 -12.47 31.05 1.62
N SER A 168 -12.65 30.43 2.79
CA SER A 168 -13.97 30.13 3.34
C SER A 168 -14.43 31.28 4.24
N VAL A 169 -15.69 31.70 4.11
CA VAL A 169 -16.27 32.78 4.90
C VAL A 169 -17.56 32.33 5.58
N TYR A 170 -17.62 32.57 6.88
CA TYR A 170 -18.75 32.27 7.75
C TYR A 170 -19.28 33.58 8.31
N VAL A 171 -20.58 33.81 8.22
CA VAL A 171 -21.21 35.06 8.65
C VAL A 171 -22.33 34.80 9.65
N SER A 172 -22.43 35.68 10.64
CA SER A 172 -23.48 35.62 11.64
C SER A 172 -24.83 36.11 11.06
N PRO A 173 -25.99 35.65 11.57
CA PRO A 173 -27.31 36.09 11.10
C PRO A 173 -27.50 37.61 11.02
N ALA A 174 -26.97 38.37 11.99
CA ALA A 174 -27.04 39.84 11.99
C ALA A 174 -26.26 40.48 10.83
N LEU A 175 -25.25 39.81 10.29
CA LEU A 175 -24.46 40.30 9.15
C LEU A 175 -25.04 39.89 7.80
N ALA A 176 -25.84 38.82 7.75
CA ALA A 176 -26.39 38.27 6.51
C ALA A 176 -27.16 39.29 5.63
N PRO A 177 -27.92 40.27 6.16
CA PRO A 177 -28.56 41.32 5.35
C PRO A 177 -27.58 42.27 4.66
N HIS A 178 -26.31 42.33 5.08
CA HIS A 178 -25.30 43.24 4.54
C HIS A 178 -24.47 42.59 3.41
N ALA A 179 -25.13 42.19 2.31
CA ALA A 179 -24.50 41.43 1.23
C ALA A 179 -23.22 42.06 0.64
N GLY A 180 -23.16 43.39 0.51
CA GLY A 180 -21.97 44.09 0.04
C GLY A 180 -20.77 43.96 0.98
N LEU A 181 -21.04 43.91 2.29
CA LEU A 181 -20.02 43.79 3.32
C LEU A 181 -19.49 42.35 3.41
N THR A 182 -20.38 41.37 3.29
CA THR A 182 -20.01 39.95 3.13
C THR A 182 -19.11 39.72 1.91
N ALA A 183 -19.44 40.32 0.76
CA ALA A 183 -18.61 40.21 -0.44
C ALA A 183 -17.23 40.85 -0.27
N LEU A 184 -17.16 42.00 0.42
CA LEU A 184 -15.90 42.65 0.74
C LEU A 184 -15.03 41.78 1.66
N ILE A 185 -15.60 41.23 2.73
CA ILE A 185 -14.90 40.31 3.66
C ILE A 185 -14.30 39.12 2.90
N SER A 186 -15.03 38.54 1.95
CA SER A 186 -14.52 37.41 1.15
C SER A 186 -13.33 37.76 0.26
N SER A 187 -13.24 39.01 -0.20
CA SER A 187 -12.29 39.44 -1.23
C SER A 187 -11.01 40.08 -0.69
N VAL A 188 -10.98 40.53 0.57
CA VAL A 188 -9.80 41.20 1.16
C VAL A 188 -9.01 40.28 2.07
N SER A 189 -7.69 40.41 2.06
CA SER A 189 -6.80 39.67 2.97
C SER A 189 -6.50 40.42 4.26
N ASP A 190 -6.56 41.74 4.20
CA ASP A 190 -6.35 42.63 5.33
C ASP A 190 -7.71 43.15 5.83
N PRO A 191 -8.13 42.81 7.06
CA PRO A 191 -9.40 43.23 7.61
C PRO A 191 -9.48 44.73 7.90
N ASP A 192 -8.36 45.45 7.99
CA ASP A 192 -8.34 46.91 8.29
C ASP A 192 -8.85 47.76 7.11
N ILE A 193 -8.93 47.17 5.92
CA ILE A 193 -9.48 47.81 4.71
C ILE A 193 -11.03 47.83 4.73
N ILE A 194 -11.65 47.02 5.59
CA ILE A 194 -13.11 46.86 5.64
C ILE A 194 -13.73 48.01 6.45
N THR A 195 -14.40 48.94 5.77
CA THR A 195 -15.08 50.06 6.41
C THR A 195 -16.51 49.71 6.85
N SER A 196 -16.91 50.17 8.03
CA SER A 196 -18.30 50.07 8.50
C SER A 196 -19.16 51.24 7.99
N PRO A 197 -20.49 51.07 7.94
CA PRO A 197 -21.42 52.19 7.77
C PRO A 197 -21.22 53.27 8.84
N ALA A 198 -21.55 54.53 8.51
CA ALA A 198 -21.55 55.62 9.48
C ALA A 198 -22.38 55.25 10.72
N ASP A 199 -21.87 55.59 11.90
CA ASP A 199 -22.39 55.25 13.24
C ASP A 199 -22.05 53.85 13.79
N ASN A 200 -21.43 52.96 13.00
CA ASN A 200 -21.02 51.63 13.48
C ASN A 200 -19.51 51.55 13.79
N THR A 201 -19.15 50.80 14.83
CA THR A 201 -17.74 50.52 15.17
C THR A 201 -17.35 49.15 14.65
N ALA A 202 -16.31 49.06 13.82
CA ALA A 202 -15.74 47.79 13.37
C ALA A 202 -14.36 47.54 14.00
N PHE A 203 -14.04 46.27 14.22
CA PHE A 203 -12.74 45.81 14.71
C PHE A 203 -12.51 44.37 14.28
N SER A 204 -11.25 43.95 14.27
CA SER A 204 -10.88 42.61 13.81
C SER A 204 -9.73 42.01 14.63
N PHE A 205 -9.60 40.69 14.54
CA PHE A 205 -8.52 39.94 15.14
C PHE A 205 -8.06 38.84 14.19
N ASP A 206 -6.75 38.70 14.04
CA ASP A 206 -6.18 37.54 13.37
C ASP A 206 -6.51 36.25 14.13
N ILE A 207 -6.78 35.20 13.36
CA ILE A 207 -6.87 33.83 13.85
C ILE A 207 -5.46 33.24 13.71
N PRO A 208 -4.68 33.11 14.80
CA PRO A 208 -3.30 32.69 14.69
C PRO A 208 -3.19 31.21 14.30
N ALA A 209 -2.17 30.87 13.52
CA ALA A 209 -1.75 29.50 13.26
C ALA A 209 -0.43 29.18 13.99
N SER A 210 -0.25 27.89 14.28
CA SER A 210 0.96 27.36 14.90
C SER A 210 2.26 27.60 14.13
N ASP A 211 2.19 27.83 12.82
CA ASP A 211 3.35 28.11 11.94
C ASP A 211 3.75 29.60 11.91
N GLY A 212 3.05 30.45 12.68
CA GLY A 212 3.29 31.89 12.75
C GLY A 212 2.58 32.71 11.67
N LYS A 213 1.84 32.09 10.75
CA LYS A 213 0.92 32.79 9.83
C LYS A 213 -0.48 32.86 10.45
N ALA A 214 -1.37 33.66 9.89
CA ALA A 214 -2.78 33.66 10.29
C ALA A 214 -3.55 32.63 9.46
N HIS A 215 -4.40 31.83 10.11
CA HIS A 215 -5.42 31.03 9.41
C HIS A 215 -6.44 31.93 8.72
N GLY A 216 -6.58 33.18 9.15
CA GLY A 216 -7.52 34.16 8.63
C GLY A 216 -7.83 35.19 9.72
N PHE A 217 -9.04 35.74 9.73
CA PHE A 217 -9.43 36.75 10.71
C PHE A 217 -10.89 36.62 11.15
N VAL A 218 -11.16 37.08 12.37
CA VAL A 218 -12.49 37.38 12.90
C VAL A 218 -12.73 38.87 12.71
N TRP A 219 -13.82 39.24 12.05
CA TRP A 219 -14.23 40.63 11.87
C TRP A 219 -15.57 40.87 12.56
N CYS A 220 -15.67 41.96 13.31
CA CYS A 220 -16.87 42.29 14.08
C CYS A 220 -17.30 43.73 13.84
N MET A 221 -18.61 43.96 13.93
CA MET A 221 -19.24 45.28 13.85
C MET A 221 -20.28 45.43 14.95
N LEU A 222 -20.24 46.55 15.67
CA LEU A 222 -21.22 46.90 16.70
C LEU A 222 -21.99 48.16 16.29
N ALA A 223 -23.32 48.07 16.30
CA ALA A 223 -24.19 49.17 15.88
C ALA A 223 -24.28 50.30 16.91
N ALA A 224 -24.08 51.55 16.47
CA ALA A 224 -24.40 52.79 17.21
C ALA A 224 -23.77 52.95 18.62
N ARG A 225 -22.69 52.23 18.95
CA ARG A 225 -21.95 52.37 20.23
C ARG A 225 -20.50 51.89 20.14
N GLN A 226 -19.68 52.31 21.10
CA GLN A 226 -18.34 51.77 21.28
C GLN A 226 -18.40 50.41 22.01
N PRO A 227 -17.58 49.42 21.61
CA PRO A 227 -17.54 48.15 22.28
C PRO A 227 -16.88 48.27 23.67
N ASP A 228 -17.42 47.56 24.65
CA ASP A 228 -16.80 47.40 25.96
C ASP A 228 -15.40 46.78 25.79
N PRO A 229 -14.34 47.31 26.43
CA PRO A 229 -13.01 46.70 26.43
C PRO A 229 -13.01 45.19 26.76
N ALA A 230 -13.87 44.74 27.67
CA ALA A 230 -13.99 43.32 28.02
C ALA A 230 -14.52 42.47 26.85
N LEU A 231 -15.44 43.02 26.05
CA LEU A 231 -15.95 42.37 24.85
C LEU A 231 -14.86 42.25 23.77
N VAL A 232 -14.12 43.33 23.56
CA VAL A 232 -13.01 43.37 22.59
C VAL A 232 -11.93 42.35 22.97
N GLU A 233 -11.51 42.34 24.25
CA GLU A 233 -10.54 41.38 24.77
C GLU A 233 -11.03 39.93 24.63
N PHE A 234 -12.31 39.68 24.93
CA PHE A 234 -12.92 38.38 24.78
C PHE A 234 -12.91 37.88 23.34
N ILE A 235 -13.29 38.72 22.37
CA ILE A 235 -13.30 38.33 20.95
C ILE A 235 -11.87 38.03 20.47
N GLY A 236 -10.88 38.81 20.91
CA GLY A 236 -9.47 38.49 20.64
C GLY A 236 -9.03 37.15 21.25
N ALA A 237 -9.49 36.80 22.44
CA ALA A 237 -9.27 35.48 23.04
C ALA A 237 -10.01 34.37 22.28
N ALA A 238 -11.23 34.63 21.83
CA ALA A 238 -12.02 33.70 21.02
C ALA A 238 -11.38 33.41 19.66
N ALA A 239 -10.79 34.42 19.01
CA ALA A 239 -10.01 34.23 17.78
C ALA A 239 -8.81 33.30 17.98
N ARG A 240 -8.10 33.42 19.11
CA ARG A 240 -7.01 32.49 19.47
C ARG A 240 -7.52 31.07 19.72
N MET A 241 -8.66 30.92 20.40
CA MET A 241 -9.29 29.60 20.60
C MET A 241 -9.72 28.96 19.28
N ALA A 242 -10.26 29.74 18.33
CA ALA A 242 -10.57 29.27 16.99
C ALA A 242 -9.31 28.80 16.24
N GLY A 243 -8.20 29.54 16.37
CA GLY A 243 -6.90 29.15 15.79
C GLY A 243 -6.41 27.80 16.30
N LEU A 244 -6.45 27.59 17.62
CA LEU A 244 -6.11 26.31 18.24
C LEU A 244 -7.02 25.16 17.76
N ALA A 245 -8.31 25.43 17.58
CA ALA A 245 -9.26 24.45 17.07
C ALA A 245 -8.93 24.00 15.63
N ILE A 246 -8.64 24.98 14.76
CA ILE A 246 -8.24 24.74 13.36
C ILE A 246 -6.94 23.92 13.32
N ASP A 247 -5.91 24.32 14.07
CA ASP A 247 -4.63 23.61 14.14
C ASP A 247 -4.79 22.17 14.62
N ARG A 248 -5.52 21.98 15.73
CA ARG A 248 -5.78 20.64 16.27
C ARG A 248 -6.49 19.75 15.26
N LYS A 249 -7.49 20.29 14.55
CA LYS A 249 -8.26 19.52 13.57
C LYS A 249 -7.42 19.14 12.35
N ARG A 250 -6.70 20.10 11.77
CA ARG A 250 -5.78 19.85 10.65
C ARG A 250 -4.67 18.88 11.04
N ALA A 251 -4.12 18.98 12.25
CA ALA A 251 -3.13 18.04 12.76
C ALA A 251 -3.71 16.63 12.93
N ALA A 252 -4.92 16.49 13.46
CA ALA A 252 -5.59 15.20 13.60
C ALA A 252 -5.89 14.55 12.23
N GLU A 253 -6.36 15.33 11.26
CA GLU A 253 -6.57 14.87 9.89
C GLU A 253 -5.25 14.48 9.21
N HIS A 254 -4.19 15.24 9.43
CA HIS A 254 -2.86 14.91 8.94
C HIS A 254 -2.34 13.61 9.57
N ILE A 255 -2.47 13.43 10.89
CA ILE A 255 -2.10 12.19 11.58
C ILE A 255 -2.90 11.00 11.04
N ALA A 256 -4.21 11.15 10.84
CA ALA A 256 -5.05 10.12 10.25
C ALA A 256 -4.59 9.78 8.83
N PHE A 257 -4.27 10.79 8.02
CA PHE A 257 -3.70 10.61 6.69
C PHE A 257 -2.37 9.83 6.75
N LEU A 258 -1.45 10.22 7.63
CA LEU A 258 -0.16 9.54 7.82
C LEU A 258 -0.32 8.08 8.29
N ALA A 259 -1.35 7.80 9.08
CA ALA A 259 -1.62 6.44 9.55
C ALA A 259 -2.08 5.52 8.42
N ASP A 260 -2.86 6.05 7.47
CA ASP A 260 -3.56 5.26 6.45
C ASP A 260 -2.98 5.40 5.03
N HIS A 261 -1.94 6.21 4.82
CA HIS A 261 -1.32 6.40 3.50
C HIS A 261 0.20 6.14 3.50
N ASP A 262 0.70 5.74 2.34
CA ASP A 262 2.12 5.59 2.06
C ASP A 262 2.73 6.95 1.71
N MET A 263 3.84 7.31 2.36
CA MET A 263 4.42 8.66 2.22
C MET A 263 5.07 8.92 0.87
N LEU A 264 5.55 7.86 0.19
CA LEU A 264 6.22 7.98 -1.10
C LEU A 264 5.23 8.15 -2.25
N THR A 265 4.19 7.31 -2.27
CA THR A 265 3.23 7.27 -3.38
C THR A 265 1.96 8.07 -3.10
N ARG A 266 1.72 8.45 -1.84
CA ARG A 266 0.46 9.05 -1.34
C ARG A 266 -0.77 8.16 -1.51
N LEU A 267 -0.59 6.91 -1.93
CA LEU A 267 -1.66 5.92 -1.99
C LEU A 267 -2.02 5.44 -0.58
N PRO A 268 -3.24 4.91 -0.37
CA PRO A 268 -3.56 4.20 0.85
C PRO A 268 -2.57 3.06 1.12
N ASN A 269 -2.25 2.83 2.39
CA ASN A 269 -1.26 1.84 2.82
C ASN A 269 -1.91 0.52 3.27
N ARG A 270 -1.10 -0.38 3.82
CA ARG A 270 -1.57 -1.67 4.35
C ARG A 270 -2.61 -1.52 5.46
N ARG A 271 -2.47 -0.54 6.36
CA ARG A 271 -3.43 -0.31 7.43
C ARG A 271 -4.80 0.07 6.86
N PHE A 272 -4.85 0.91 5.83
CA PHE A 272 -6.09 1.23 5.14
C PHE A 272 -6.72 -0.01 4.49
N LEU A 273 -5.92 -0.90 3.89
CA LEU A 273 -6.41 -2.17 3.34
C LEU A 273 -7.13 -2.97 4.44
N ASP A 274 -6.48 -3.16 5.58
CA ASP A 274 -6.97 -4.01 6.65
C ASP A 274 -8.21 -3.41 7.36
N THR A 275 -8.31 -2.07 7.46
CA THR A 275 -9.46 -1.40 8.10
C THR A 275 -10.63 -1.16 7.16
N ARG A 276 -10.38 -0.92 5.86
CA ARG A 276 -11.41 -0.47 4.91
C ARG A 276 -11.93 -1.55 3.98
N LEU A 277 -11.09 -2.52 3.59
CA LEU A 277 -11.54 -3.62 2.73
C LEU A 277 -12.70 -4.43 3.34
N PRO A 278 -12.76 -4.70 4.67
CA PRO A 278 -13.93 -5.38 5.26
C PRO A 278 -15.25 -4.67 4.98
N GLU A 279 -15.27 -3.33 5.04
CA GLU A 279 -16.46 -2.54 4.75
C GLU A 279 -16.85 -2.59 3.27
N VAL A 280 -15.85 -2.55 2.37
CA VAL A 280 -16.05 -2.67 0.92
C VAL A 280 -16.63 -4.04 0.56
N LEU A 281 -16.08 -5.12 1.12
CA LEU A 281 -16.58 -6.49 0.91
C LEU A 281 -18.00 -6.67 1.47
N ALA A 282 -18.29 -6.14 2.67
CA ALA A 282 -19.63 -6.18 3.26
C ALA A 282 -20.67 -5.44 2.41
N ALA A 283 -20.31 -4.27 1.88
CA ALA A 283 -21.17 -3.50 0.98
C ALA A 283 -21.45 -4.25 -0.33
N ALA A 284 -20.43 -4.87 -0.92
CA ALA A 284 -20.56 -5.69 -2.12
C ALA A 284 -21.39 -6.95 -1.89
N ALA A 285 -21.22 -7.62 -0.75
CA ALA A 285 -22.03 -8.78 -0.36
C ALA A 285 -23.51 -8.42 -0.30
N LYS A 286 -23.84 -7.31 0.38
CA LYS A 286 -25.22 -6.80 0.49
C LYS A 286 -25.80 -6.44 -0.89
N ALA A 287 -24.98 -5.90 -1.79
CA ALA A 287 -25.36 -5.53 -3.14
C ALA A 287 -25.26 -6.67 -4.17
N ARG A 288 -24.82 -7.88 -3.76
CA ARG A 288 -24.51 -9.03 -4.64
C ARG A 288 -23.58 -8.66 -5.80
N ARG A 289 -22.54 -7.87 -5.52
CA ARG A 289 -21.52 -7.46 -6.49
C ARG A 289 -20.28 -8.33 -6.36
N THR A 290 -19.67 -8.62 -7.51
CA THR A 290 -18.35 -9.25 -7.58
C THR A 290 -17.28 -8.17 -7.52
N ILE A 291 -16.28 -8.37 -6.66
CA ILE A 291 -15.07 -7.54 -6.57
C ILE A 291 -13.87 -8.41 -6.99
N ALA A 292 -12.95 -7.84 -7.76
CA ALA A 292 -11.63 -8.42 -7.96
C ALA A 292 -10.63 -7.74 -7.02
N VAL A 293 -9.92 -8.53 -6.24
CA VAL A 293 -8.75 -8.09 -5.46
C VAL A 293 -7.52 -8.57 -6.20
N CYS A 294 -6.68 -7.62 -6.58
CA CYS A 294 -5.53 -7.87 -7.45
C CYS A 294 -4.27 -7.50 -6.69
N PHE A 295 -3.33 -8.44 -6.56
CA PHE A 295 -2.01 -8.21 -6.00
C PHE A 295 -1.03 -8.02 -7.16
N LEU A 296 -0.28 -6.92 -7.16
CA LEU A 296 0.63 -6.53 -8.23
C LEU A 296 2.01 -6.29 -7.65
N ASP A 297 3.02 -6.86 -8.28
CA ASP A 297 4.43 -6.66 -7.92
C ASP A 297 5.23 -6.24 -9.16
N LEU A 298 6.14 -5.28 -8.97
CA LEU A 298 7.02 -4.83 -10.05
C LEU A 298 8.19 -5.81 -10.22
N ASP A 299 8.25 -6.44 -11.39
CA ASP A 299 9.28 -7.41 -11.67
C ASP A 299 10.67 -6.77 -11.64
N ASN A 300 11.63 -7.47 -11.04
CA ASN A 300 13.04 -7.09 -10.99
C ASN A 300 13.30 -5.71 -10.33
N PHE A 301 12.38 -5.18 -9.52
CA PHE A 301 12.55 -3.88 -8.86
C PHE A 301 13.81 -3.81 -8.00
N LYS A 302 14.15 -4.88 -7.28
CA LYS A 302 15.40 -4.98 -6.53
C LYS A 302 16.64 -4.77 -7.41
N GLN A 303 16.67 -5.39 -8.59
CA GLN A 303 17.78 -5.24 -9.54
C GLN A 303 17.88 -3.79 -10.05
N ILE A 304 16.76 -3.11 -10.24
CA ILE A 304 16.73 -1.67 -10.57
C ILE A 304 17.35 -0.85 -9.44
N ASN A 305 16.99 -1.10 -8.18
CA ASN A 305 17.60 -0.43 -7.03
C ASN A 305 19.10 -0.69 -6.92
N ASP A 306 19.51 -1.95 -7.06
CA ASP A 306 20.92 -2.36 -6.94
C ASP A 306 21.78 -1.76 -8.06
N THR A 307 21.19 -1.52 -9.24
CA THR A 307 21.91 -1.00 -10.43
C THR A 307 21.86 0.52 -10.56
N LEU A 308 20.71 1.14 -10.27
CA LEU A 308 20.42 2.55 -10.55
C LEU A 308 20.22 3.41 -9.29
N GLY A 309 20.19 2.78 -8.11
CA GLY A 309 20.07 3.43 -6.81
C GLY A 309 18.63 3.65 -6.35
N HIS A 310 18.45 3.70 -5.03
CA HIS A 310 17.14 3.82 -4.39
C HIS A 310 16.34 5.06 -4.80
N SER A 311 16.97 6.19 -5.08
CA SER A 311 16.26 7.40 -5.53
C SER A 311 15.55 7.22 -6.88
N VAL A 312 16.12 6.40 -7.77
CA VAL A 312 15.49 6.05 -9.06
C VAL A 312 14.34 5.07 -8.82
N GLY A 313 14.51 4.10 -7.92
CA GLY A 313 13.45 3.19 -7.51
C GLY A 313 12.26 3.91 -6.87
N ASP A 314 12.51 4.88 -5.99
CA ASP A 314 11.46 5.68 -5.36
C ASP A 314 10.65 6.47 -6.40
N ALA A 315 11.33 7.10 -7.36
CA ALA A 315 10.68 7.80 -8.47
C ALA A 315 9.90 6.85 -9.39
N LEU A 316 10.39 5.61 -9.58
CA LEU A 316 9.70 4.57 -10.33
C LEU A 316 8.40 4.19 -9.62
N LEU A 317 8.44 3.94 -8.31
CA LEU A 317 7.25 3.63 -7.51
C LEU A 317 6.21 4.75 -7.56
N SER A 318 6.60 6.01 -7.36
CA SER A 318 5.67 7.14 -7.40
C SER A 318 5.02 7.30 -8.79
N LYS A 319 5.77 7.11 -9.88
CA LYS A 319 5.22 7.22 -11.25
C LYS A 319 4.34 6.01 -11.61
N THR A 320 4.71 4.81 -11.18
CA THR A 320 3.88 3.60 -11.33
C THR A 320 2.56 3.76 -10.58
N ALA A 321 2.60 4.22 -9.33
CA ALA A 321 1.41 4.50 -8.54
C ALA A 321 0.44 5.45 -9.27
N ALA A 322 0.96 6.57 -9.78
CA ALA A 322 0.18 7.54 -10.54
C ALA A 322 -0.43 6.95 -11.82
N ARG A 323 0.31 6.07 -12.52
CA ARG A 323 -0.19 5.37 -13.71
C ARG A 323 -1.31 4.41 -13.39
N ILE A 324 -1.14 3.56 -12.37
CA ILE A 324 -2.19 2.63 -11.96
C ILE A 324 -3.44 3.43 -11.58
N ALA A 325 -3.30 4.46 -10.73
CA ALA A 325 -4.41 5.33 -10.34
C ALA A 325 -5.12 5.98 -11.54
N GLY A 326 -4.38 6.40 -12.56
CA GLY A 326 -4.95 6.98 -13.79
C GLY A 326 -5.77 6.01 -14.65
N THR A 327 -5.65 4.71 -14.44
CA THR A 327 -6.47 3.67 -15.12
C THR A 327 -7.74 3.29 -14.36
N LEU A 328 -7.91 3.79 -13.14
CA LEU A 328 -8.99 3.41 -12.25
C LEU A 328 -10.24 4.26 -12.45
N GLY A 329 -11.41 3.65 -12.26
CA GLY A 329 -12.69 4.33 -12.21
C GLY A 329 -13.04 4.79 -10.79
N ARG A 330 -14.18 5.47 -10.66
CA ARG A 330 -14.61 6.14 -9.41
C ARG A 330 -14.74 5.22 -8.18
N ASN A 331 -15.03 3.94 -8.38
CA ASN A 331 -15.24 2.98 -7.29
C ASN A 331 -14.06 2.03 -7.08
N ASP A 332 -12.99 2.17 -7.86
CA ASP A 332 -11.82 1.32 -7.75
C ASP A 332 -10.80 1.94 -6.82
N LEU A 333 -9.94 1.10 -6.24
CA LEU A 333 -8.92 1.54 -5.29
C LEU A 333 -7.57 0.97 -5.73
N VAL A 334 -6.51 1.76 -5.57
CA VAL A 334 -5.13 1.27 -5.60
C VAL A 334 -4.47 1.65 -4.29
N LEU A 335 -3.73 0.71 -3.73
CA LEU A 335 -3.02 0.81 -2.47
C LEU A 335 -1.58 0.36 -2.68
N ARG A 336 -0.65 0.89 -1.89
CA ARG A 336 0.73 0.36 -1.81
C ARG A 336 0.90 -0.30 -0.44
N VAL A 337 1.08 -1.62 -0.43
CA VAL A 337 1.15 -2.39 0.83
C VAL A 337 2.56 -2.43 1.41
N GLY A 338 3.60 -2.31 0.57
CA GLY A 338 4.99 -2.25 0.98
C GLY A 338 5.92 -2.49 -0.21
N GLY A 339 7.20 -2.10 -0.11
CA GLY A 339 8.19 -2.36 -1.16
C GLY A 339 7.72 -1.94 -2.56
N ASP A 340 7.68 -2.90 -3.47
CA ASP A 340 7.23 -2.86 -4.86
C ASP A 340 5.81 -3.44 -5.08
N GLU A 341 5.08 -3.69 -4.00
CA GLU A 341 3.79 -4.35 -4.00
C GLU A 341 2.62 -3.35 -3.92
N PHE A 342 1.68 -3.53 -4.85
CA PHE A 342 0.43 -2.78 -4.94
C PHE A 342 -0.77 -3.71 -4.84
N VAL A 343 -1.85 -3.23 -4.24
CA VAL A 343 -3.14 -3.91 -4.24
C VAL A 343 -4.14 -3.05 -4.99
N VAL A 344 -4.82 -3.65 -5.97
CA VAL A 344 -5.88 -3.00 -6.74
C VAL A 344 -7.21 -3.70 -6.48
N ILE A 345 -8.23 -2.92 -6.10
CA ILE A 345 -9.58 -3.40 -5.87
C ILE A 345 -10.44 -2.88 -7.02
N LEU A 346 -11.05 -3.80 -7.77
CA LEU A 346 -11.87 -3.49 -8.93
C LEU A 346 -13.31 -3.95 -8.70
N GLU A 347 -14.28 -3.09 -8.96
CA GLU A 347 -15.68 -3.51 -9.11
C GLU A 347 -15.95 -3.97 -10.55
N LYS A 348 -16.84 -4.96 -10.71
CA LYS A 348 -17.24 -5.45 -12.04
C LYS A 348 -17.95 -4.36 -12.83
N GLN A 349 -17.40 -4.01 -13.99
CA GLN A 349 -18.00 -3.10 -14.97
C GLN A 349 -18.41 -3.85 -16.25
N ARG A 350 -19.00 -3.14 -17.22
CA ARG A 350 -19.46 -3.73 -18.50
C ARG A 350 -18.33 -4.40 -19.29
N ASP A 351 -17.13 -3.85 -19.23
CA ASP A 351 -15.97 -4.31 -20.03
C ASP A 351 -15.27 -5.54 -19.45
N GLY A 352 -15.73 -6.07 -18.30
CA GLY A 352 -15.17 -7.25 -17.64
C GLY A 352 -13.86 -6.98 -16.88
N PHE A 353 -13.42 -7.93 -16.04
CA PHE A 353 -12.18 -7.78 -15.26
C PHE A 353 -10.92 -7.92 -16.12
N GLU A 354 -10.91 -8.86 -17.07
CA GLU A 354 -9.72 -9.16 -17.89
C GLU A 354 -9.21 -7.96 -18.67
N ASN A 355 -10.10 -7.23 -19.35
CA ASN A 355 -9.71 -6.04 -20.13
C ASN A 355 -9.12 -4.93 -19.25
N ARG A 356 -9.69 -4.76 -18.04
CA ARG A 356 -9.21 -3.77 -17.07
C ARG A 356 -7.83 -4.14 -16.51
N LEU A 357 -7.63 -5.40 -16.17
CA LEU A 357 -6.34 -5.93 -15.71
C LEU A 357 -5.27 -5.79 -16.79
N ARG A 358 -5.58 -6.14 -18.05
CA ARG A 358 -4.67 -5.93 -19.18
C ARG A 358 -4.35 -4.45 -19.40
N SER A 359 -5.32 -3.56 -19.19
CA SER A 359 -5.11 -2.11 -19.30
C SER A 359 -4.17 -1.59 -18.21
N ILE A 360 -4.33 -2.06 -16.96
CA ILE A 360 -3.42 -1.76 -15.85
C ILE A 360 -2.01 -2.28 -16.16
N GLN A 361 -1.89 -3.55 -16.55
CA GLN A 361 -0.60 -4.16 -16.91
C GLN A 361 0.09 -3.38 -18.03
N ALA A 362 -0.64 -3.07 -19.11
CA ALA A 362 -0.11 -2.32 -20.23
C ALA A 362 0.33 -0.90 -19.82
N ALA A 363 -0.40 -0.24 -18.93
CA ALA A 363 -0.02 1.09 -18.42
C ALA A 363 1.27 1.04 -17.59
N VAL A 364 1.44 0.01 -16.74
CA VAL A 364 2.68 -0.20 -15.98
C VAL A 364 3.86 -0.45 -16.93
N SER A 365 3.67 -1.29 -17.95
CA SER A 365 4.73 -1.70 -18.88
C SER A 365 5.18 -0.63 -19.90
N GLN A 366 4.58 0.56 -19.90
CA GLN A 366 5.07 1.68 -20.71
C GLN A 366 6.43 2.20 -20.18
N PRO A 367 7.38 2.63 -21.04
CA PRO A 367 8.63 3.22 -20.58
C PRO A 367 8.41 4.46 -19.71
N LEU A 368 9.16 4.58 -18.61
CA LEU A 368 9.16 5.73 -17.69
C LEU A 368 10.48 6.50 -17.80
N ARG A 369 10.37 7.79 -18.12
CA ARG A 369 11.50 8.71 -18.06
C ARG A 369 11.77 9.12 -16.61
N ILE A 370 12.91 8.73 -16.08
CA ILE A 370 13.36 9.06 -14.71
C ILE A 370 14.78 9.59 -14.77
N GLY A 371 14.96 10.90 -14.54
CA GLY A 371 16.26 11.57 -14.69
C GLY A 371 16.78 11.43 -16.13
N ASN A 372 17.87 10.67 -16.31
CA ASN A 372 18.51 10.38 -17.61
C ASN A 372 18.24 8.98 -18.16
N TYR A 373 17.40 8.19 -17.48
CA TYR A 373 17.06 6.83 -17.87
C TYR A 373 15.65 6.74 -18.49
N ASP A 374 15.50 5.81 -19.43
CA ASP A 374 14.22 5.29 -19.91
C ASP A 374 14.06 3.87 -19.37
N ILE A 375 13.22 3.70 -18.37
CA ILE A 375 13.07 2.44 -17.63
C ILE A 375 11.78 1.77 -18.06
N LYS A 376 11.89 0.54 -18.56
CA LYS A 376 10.75 -0.33 -18.81
C LYS A 376 10.65 -1.35 -17.68
N ALA A 377 9.69 -1.15 -16.78
CA ALA A 377 9.35 -2.12 -15.74
C ALA A 377 8.18 -2.98 -16.21
N THR A 378 8.13 -4.24 -15.82
CA THR A 378 6.97 -5.12 -16.01
C THR A 378 6.35 -5.44 -14.66
N SER A 379 5.17 -6.07 -14.66
CA SER A 379 4.52 -6.45 -13.41
C SER A 379 3.89 -7.83 -13.50
N SER A 380 4.00 -8.58 -12.41
CA SER A 380 3.26 -9.81 -12.18
C SER A 380 1.99 -9.51 -11.37
N ILE A 381 0.83 -9.95 -11.85
CA ILE A 381 -0.48 -9.65 -11.26
C ILE A 381 -1.22 -10.94 -10.90
N GLY A 382 -1.57 -11.09 -9.62
CA GLY A 382 -2.45 -12.13 -9.11
C GLY A 382 -3.84 -11.61 -8.82
N VAL A 383 -4.89 -12.38 -9.15
CA VAL A 383 -6.28 -11.93 -9.03
C VAL A 383 -7.13 -12.94 -8.27
N ALA A 384 -7.88 -12.47 -7.28
CA ALA A 384 -8.91 -13.25 -6.59
C ALA A 384 -10.27 -12.53 -6.64
N PHE A 385 -11.37 -13.28 -6.74
CA PHE A 385 -12.71 -12.73 -6.86
C PHE A 385 -13.51 -12.95 -5.58
N PHE A 386 -14.11 -11.89 -5.05
CA PHE A 386 -15.08 -11.98 -3.96
C PHE A 386 -16.49 -12.23 -4.51
N PRO A 387 -17.29 -13.13 -3.90
CA PRO A 387 -16.97 -13.99 -2.76
C PRO A 387 -16.35 -15.35 -3.11
N GLU A 388 -16.14 -15.65 -4.41
CA GLU A 388 -15.76 -16.98 -4.90
C GLU A 388 -14.45 -17.55 -4.31
N HIS A 389 -13.45 -16.69 -4.13
CA HIS A 389 -12.09 -17.05 -3.71
C HIS A 389 -11.78 -16.69 -2.25
N GLY A 390 -12.79 -16.26 -1.49
CA GLY A 390 -12.65 -15.86 -0.08
C GLY A 390 -13.75 -14.91 0.37
N GLU A 391 -14.18 -15.04 1.61
CA GLU A 391 -15.23 -14.18 2.20
C GLU A 391 -14.65 -13.11 3.14
N THR A 392 -13.42 -13.32 3.59
CA THR A 392 -12.70 -12.37 4.45
C THR A 392 -11.57 -11.65 3.71
N THR A 393 -11.16 -10.48 4.21
CA THR A 393 -9.99 -9.75 3.71
C THR A 393 -8.73 -10.61 3.70
N ALA A 394 -8.50 -11.39 4.76
CA ALA A 394 -7.32 -12.23 4.86
C ALA A 394 -7.30 -13.33 3.79
N GLU A 395 -8.43 -14.02 3.59
CA GLU A 395 -8.54 -15.09 2.59
C GLU A 395 -8.35 -14.56 1.16
N ILE A 396 -9.04 -13.47 0.80
CA ILE A 396 -9.00 -12.98 -0.57
C ILE A 396 -7.65 -12.34 -0.93
N VAL A 397 -7.00 -11.66 0.03
CA VAL A 397 -5.66 -11.11 -0.16
C VAL A 397 -4.64 -12.24 -0.30
N ALA A 398 -4.73 -13.29 0.53
CA ALA A 398 -3.85 -14.46 0.42
C ALA A 398 -4.06 -15.22 -0.89
N ALA A 399 -5.29 -15.33 -1.37
CA ALA A 399 -5.61 -15.92 -2.67
C ALA A 399 -5.01 -15.10 -3.82
N ALA A 400 -5.12 -13.77 -3.79
CA ALA A 400 -4.56 -12.90 -4.80
C ALA A 400 -3.01 -12.93 -4.80
N ASP A 401 -2.39 -12.93 -3.62
CA ASP A 401 -0.93 -13.05 -3.46
C ASP A 401 -0.41 -14.39 -4.02
N LEU A 402 -1.09 -15.50 -3.71
CA LEU A 402 -0.71 -16.80 -4.27
C LEU A 402 -0.81 -16.83 -5.80
N ALA A 403 -1.85 -16.22 -6.37
CA ALA A 403 -1.97 -16.11 -7.82
C ALA A 403 -0.84 -15.26 -8.41
N MET A 404 -0.42 -14.18 -7.74
CA MET A 404 0.67 -13.32 -8.19
C MET A 404 1.99 -14.08 -8.19
N TYR A 405 2.25 -14.88 -7.15
CA TYR A 405 3.39 -15.78 -7.09
C TYR A 405 3.42 -16.75 -8.28
N GLN A 406 2.26 -17.29 -8.67
CA GLN A 406 2.14 -18.13 -9.87
C GLN A 406 2.45 -17.35 -11.15
N ALA A 407 1.99 -16.10 -11.27
CA ALA A 407 2.36 -15.24 -12.41
C ALA A 407 3.88 -15.03 -12.50
N LYS A 408 4.56 -14.83 -11.36
CA LYS A 408 6.02 -14.72 -11.31
C LYS A 408 6.72 -16.00 -11.78
N HIS A 409 6.19 -17.16 -11.43
CA HIS A 409 6.74 -18.47 -11.83
C HIS A 409 6.48 -18.80 -13.30
N ASN A 410 5.37 -18.32 -13.86
CA ASN A 410 5.02 -18.55 -15.26
C ASN A 410 5.76 -17.63 -16.25
N GLY A 411 6.87 -17.01 -15.84
CA GLY A 411 7.72 -16.17 -16.69
C GLY A 411 7.65 -14.67 -16.41
N ARG A 412 6.93 -14.23 -15.37
CA ARG A 412 6.69 -12.81 -15.03
C ARG A 412 5.92 -12.06 -16.14
N ASP A 413 5.73 -10.75 -15.99
CA ASP A 413 4.94 -9.89 -16.91
C ASP A 413 3.60 -10.54 -17.32
N GLY A 414 2.86 -11.03 -16.32
CA GLY A 414 1.68 -11.86 -16.55
C GLY A 414 0.57 -11.62 -15.54
N ILE A 415 -0.63 -12.05 -15.90
CA ILE A 415 -1.80 -12.06 -15.02
C ILE A 415 -2.16 -13.52 -14.74
N ALA A 416 -2.33 -13.87 -13.48
CA ALA A 416 -2.84 -15.16 -13.05
C ALA A 416 -4.06 -14.99 -12.15
N THR A 417 -5.11 -15.77 -12.42
CA THR A 417 -6.31 -15.83 -11.58
C THR A 417 -6.17 -16.97 -10.60
N PHE A 418 -6.45 -16.70 -9.32
CA PHE A 418 -6.43 -17.71 -8.27
C PHE A 418 -7.33 -18.90 -8.65
N SER A 419 -6.84 -20.10 -8.36
CA SER A 419 -7.66 -21.30 -8.31
C SER A 419 -7.28 -22.11 -7.07
N PRO A 420 -8.22 -22.88 -6.48
CA PRO A 420 -7.91 -23.73 -5.32
C PRO A 420 -6.74 -24.69 -5.55
N ARG A 421 -6.51 -25.13 -6.79
CA ARG A 421 -5.38 -25.99 -7.16
C ARG A 421 -4.02 -25.34 -6.87
N MET A 422 -3.89 -24.02 -6.99
CA MET A 422 -2.64 -23.31 -6.71
C MET A 422 -2.19 -23.49 -5.26
N ALA A 423 -3.13 -23.52 -4.31
CA ALA A 423 -2.82 -23.71 -2.89
C ALA A 423 -2.29 -25.13 -2.62
N ASP A 424 -2.89 -26.13 -3.26
CA ASP A 424 -2.43 -27.52 -3.18
C ASP A 424 -1.06 -27.71 -3.84
N ASP A 425 -0.85 -27.10 -5.00
CA ASP A 425 0.41 -27.17 -5.74
C ASP A 425 1.56 -26.52 -4.95
N LEU A 426 1.32 -25.37 -4.32
CA LEU A 426 2.31 -24.74 -3.43
C LEU A 426 2.64 -25.62 -2.22
N ARG A 427 1.63 -26.21 -1.57
CA ARG A 427 1.85 -27.12 -0.43
C ARG A 427 2.68 -28.34 -0.84
N LYS A 428 2.35 -28.95 -1.99
CA LYS A 428 3.12 -30.06 -2.56
C LYS A 428 4.56 -29.63 -2.87
N LYS A 429 4.75 -28.45 -3.48
CA LYS A 429 6.08 -27.90 -3.76
C LYS A 429 6.91 -27.73 -2.49
N VAL A 430 6.36 -27.12 -1.45
CA VAL A 430 7.05 -26.94 -0.16
C VAL A 430 7.41 -28.29 0.47
N THR A 431 6.48 -29.25 0.42
CA THR A 431 6.73 -30.61 0.93
C THR A 431 7.87 -31.28 0.17
N ARG A 432 7.85 -31.17 -1.17
CA ARG A 432 8.86 -31.75 -2.05
C ARG A 432 10.24 -31.13 -1.84
N ILE A 433 10.33 -29.82 -1.56
CA ILE A 433 11.60 -29.16 -1.23
C ILE A 433 12.21 -29.75 0.05
N GLU A 434 11.39 -29.99 1.08
CA GLU A 434 11.86 -30.57 2.34
C GLU A 434 12.22 -32.05 2.20
N GLU A 435 11.50 -32.81 1.36
CA GLU A 435 11.90 -34.17 0.97
C GLU A 435 13.22 -34.17 0.21
N LEU A 436 13.39 -33.25 -0.74
CA LEU A 436 14.59 -33.14 -1.57
C LEU A 436 15.84 -32.87 -0.72
N ARG A 437 15.73 -31.94 0.25
CA ARG A 437 16.82 -31.65 1.19
C ARG A 437 17.23 -32.88 1.98
N ARG A 438 16.25 -33.62 2.54
CA ARG A 438 16.51 -34.86 3.28
C ARG A 438 17.08 -35.96 2.39
N ALA A 439 16.64 -36.05 1.14
CA ALA A 439 17.12 -37.02 0.16
C ALA A 439 18.61 -36.82 -0.16
N VAL A 440 19.06 -35.56 -0.26
CA VAL A 440 20.50 -35.24 -0.46
C VAL A 440 21.30 -35.70 0.76
N GLU A 441 20.85 -35.40 1.98
CA GLU A 441 21.52 -35.79 3.23
C GLU A 441 21.55 -37.32 3.44
N ARG A 442 20.52 -38.04 2.99
CA ARG A 442 20.35 -39.50 3.15
C ARG A 442 20.88 -40.33 1.99
N ASP A 443 21.48 -39.68 1.00
CA ASP A 443 22.03 -40.33 -0.19
C ASP A 443 20.99 -41.14 -1.01
N GLU A 444 19.75 -40.65 -1.09
CA GLU A 444 18.63 -41.33 -1.78
C GLU A 444 18.67 -41.21 -3.31
N PHE A 445 19.69 -40.55 -3.87
CA PHE A 445 19.88 -40.42 -5.31
C PHE A 445 20.77 -41.52 -5.86
N ILE A 446 20.29 -42.20 -6.89
CA ILE A 446 21.02 -43.26 -7.59
C ILE A 446 21.28 -42.87 -9.03
N LEU A 447 22.20 -43.58 -9.68
CA LEU A 447 22.52 -43.36 -11.08
C LEU A 447 22.00 -44.52 -11.91
N HIS A 448 21.26 -44.18 -12.96
CA HIS A 448 21.06 -45.06 -14.10
C HIS A 448 22.03 -44.65 -15.21
N PHE A 449 22.35 -45.58 -16.09
CA PHE A 449 23.32 -45.40 -17.16
C PHE A 449 22.67 -45.73 -18.49
N GLN A 450 22.84 -44.83 -19.46
CA GLN A 450 22.41 -45.08 -20.84
C GLN A 450 23.62 -45.27 -21.74
N PRO A 451 23.67 -46.33 -22.56
CA PRO A 451 24.81 -46.56 -23.46
C PRO A 451 24.84 -45.56 -24.60
N GLN A 452 26.05 -45.08 -24.91
CA GLN A 452 26.39 -44.36 -26.13
C GLN A 452 27.15 -45.33 -27.05
N VAL A 453 26.65 -45.52 -28.26
CA VAL A 453 27.12 -46.55 -29.18
C VAL A 453 27.82 -45.90 -30.38
N ASP A 454 29.02 -46.38 -30.70
CA ASP A 454 29.71 -46.14 -31.96
C ASP A 454 28.92 -46.78 -33.10
N LEU A 455 28.40 -45.95 -34.00
CA LEU A 455 27.49 -46.38 -35.05
C LEU A 455 28.18 -47.22 -36.12
N LEU A 456 29.51 -47.17 -36.23
CA LEU A 456 30.28 -47.94 -37.21
C LEU A 456 30.59 -49.35 -36.69
N THR A 457 31.03 -49.44 -35.44
CA THR A 457 31.46 -50.70 -34.80
C THR A 457 30.33 -51.41 -34.07
N GLY A 458 29.25 -50.70 -33.75
CA GLY A 458 28.17 -51.18 -32.90
C GLY A 458 28.56 -51.26 -31.42
N GLY A 459 29.71 -50.70 -31.05
CA GLY A 459 30.24 -50.82 -29.70
C GLY A 459 29.92 -49.67 -28.76
N ILE A 460 29.81 -49.95 -27.47
CA ILE A 460 29.60 -48.94 -26.43
C ILE A 460 30.91 -48.14 -26.28
N SER A 461 30.87 -46.87 -26.68
CA SER A 461 31.99 -45.92 -26.57
C SER A 461 31.94 -45.12 -25.27
N GLY A 462 30.74 -44.94 -24.72
CA GLY A 462 30.49 -44.16 -23.51
C GLY A 462 29.19 -44.57 -22.84
N VAL A 463 28.95 -44.01 -21.66
CA VAL A 463 27.66 -44.07 -20.97
C VAL A 463 27.34 -42.70 -20.39
N GLU A 464 26.06 -42.32 -20.43
CA GLU A 464 25.56 -41.13 -19.75
C GLU A 464 25.01 -41.51 -18.36
N ALA A 465 25.51 -40.86 -17.32
CA ALA A 465 25.02 -41.01 -15.95
C ALA A 465 23.79 -40.12 -15.73
N LEU A 466 22.64 -40.77 -15.61
CA LEU A 466 21.34 -40.14 -15.45
C LEU A 466 20.84 -40.33 -14.01
N VAL A 467 20.78 -39.22 -13.26
CA VAL A 467 20.31 -39.25 -11.88
C VAL A 467 18.85 -39.70 -11.78
N ARG A 468 18.56 -40.52 -10.78
CA ARG A 468 17.22 -40.91 -10.34
C ARG A 468 17.10 -40.71 -8.85
N TRP A 469 15.89 -40.37 -8.40
CA TRP A 469 15.61 -40.28 -6.97
C TRP A 469 14.86 -41.53 -6.53
N GLN A 470 15.45 -42.31 -5.64
CA GLN A 470 14.82 -43.45 -5.00
C GLN A 470 13.90 -42.96 -3.87
N HIS A 471 12.75 -42.37 -4.23
CA HIS A 471 11.84 -41.79 -3.25
C HIS A 471 11.22 -42.88 -2.35
N PRO A 472 11.24 -42.74 -1.01
CA PRO A 472 10.75 -43.77 -0.09
C PRO A 472 9.28 -44.17 -0.29
N ALA A 473 8.44 -43.24 -0.74
CA ALA A 473 7.00 -43.46 -0.90
C ALA A 473 6.54 -43.61 -2.36
N GLU A 474 7.23 -42.97 -3.31
CA GLU A 474 6.80 -42.90 -4.73
C GLU A 474 7.65 -43.79 -5.65
N GLY A 475 8.67 -44.44 -5.11
CA GLY A 475 9.59 -45.26 -5.88
C GLY A 475 10.55 -44.40 -6.69
N LEU A 476 10.91 -44.87 -7.89
CA LEU A 476 11.96 -44.25 -8.69
C LEU A 476 11.43 -43.06 -9.49
N LEU A 477 11.85 -41.85 -9.12
CA LEU A 477 11.49 -40.61 -9.80
C LEU A 477 12.58 -40.19 -10.81
N GLY A 478 12.15 -39.67 -11.96
CA GLY A 478 13.01 -39.10 -12.99
C GLY A 478 13.42 -37.65 -12.73
N PRO A 479 14.43 -37.12 -13.43
CA PRO A 479 14.98 -35.78 -13.19
C PRO A 479 13.95 -34.65 -13.35
N ALA A 480 12.98 -34.80 -14.26
CA ALA A 480 11.92 -33.80 -14.48
C ALA A 480 11.08 -33.50 -13.23
N GLU A 481 11.00 -34.44 -12.28
CA GLU A 481 10.22 -34.29 -11.05
C GLU A 481 10.92 -33.44 -9.98
N PHE A 482 12.24 -33.29 -10.05
CA PHE A 482 13.01 -32.69 -8.95
C PHE A 482 14.14 -31.74 -9.34
N ILE A 483 14.71 -31.82 -10.55
CA ILE A 483 15.86 -30.98 -10.94
C ILE A 483 15.48 -29.49 -10.94
N GLY A 484 14.30 -29.13 -11.46
CA GLY A 484 13.83 -27.73 -11.43
C GLY A 484 13.73 -27.17 -10.00
N LEU A 485 13.22 -27.97 -9.06
CA LEU A 485 13.17 -27.59 -7.63
C LEU A 485 14.58 -27.49 -7.02
N ALA A 486 15.46 -28.42 -7.34
CA ALA A 486 16.85 -28.43 -6.87
C ALA A 486 17.59 -27.18 -7.34
N GLU A 487 17.35 -26.76 -8.59
CA GLU A 487 17.91 -25.53 -9.15
C GLU A 487 17.35 -24.31 -8.43
N GLU A 488 16.04 -24.15 -8.36
CA GLU A 488 15.39 -23.01 -7.69
C GLU A 488 15.92 -22.79 -6.27
N THR A 489 16.02 -23.87 -5.50
CA THR A 489 16.47 -23.88 -4.09
C THR A 489 17.98 -23.83 -3.90
N GLY A 490 18.77 -24.07 -4.95
CA GLY A 490 20.23 -24.16 -4.88
C GLY A 490 20.77 -25.52 -4.43
N LEU A 491 19.90 -26.47 -4.03
CA LEU A 491 20.28 -27.84 -3.67
C LEU A 491 20.96 -28.61 -4.81
N ILE A 492 20.79 -28.17 -6.06
CA ILE A 492 21.43 -28.77 -7.24
C ILE A 492 22.97 -28.77 -7.14
N VAL A 493 23.57 -27.84 -6.39
CA VAL A 493 25.02 -27.78 -6.23
C VAL A 493 25.54 -28.96 -5.40
N GLU A 494 24.93 -29.19 -4.23
CA GLU A 494 25.27 -30.31 -3.34
C GLU A 494 24.93 -31.66 -3.99
N LEU A 495 23.75 -31.75 -4.60
CA LEU A 495 23.32 -32.94 -5.34
C LEU A 495 24.29 -33.26 -6.48
N GLY A 496 24.66 -32.27 -7.28
CA GLY A 496 25.54 -32.43 -8.41
C GLY A 496 26.96 -32.87 -8.04
N GLU A 497 27.49 -32.42 -6.90
CA GLU A 497 28.75 -32.92 -6.36
C GLU A 497 28.69 -34.42 -6.05
N SER A 498 27.62 -34.86 -5.37
CA SER A 498 27.40 -36.27 -5.05
C SER A 498 27.25 -37.12 -6.32
N ILE A 499 26.48 -36.66 -7.30
CA ILE A 499 26.29 -37.31 -8.61
C ILE A 499 27.63 -37.49 -9.33
N LEU A 500 28.41 -36.42 -9.47
CA LEU A 500 29.70 -36.45 -10.16
C LEU A 500 30.65 -37.47 -9.51
N LYS A 501 30.71 -37.45 -8.18
CA LYS A 501 31.52 -38.37 -7.39
C LYS A 501 31.08 -39.82 -7.56
N LYS A 502 29.77 -40.11 -7.53
CA LYS A 502 29.22 -41.45 -7.78
C LYS A 502 29.52 -41.94 -9.19
N ALA A 503 29.37 -41.09 -10.21
CA ALA A 503 29.64 -41.44 -11.59
C ALA A 503 31.12 -41.79 -11.79
N CYS A 504 32.04 -40.97 -11.26
CA CYS A 504 33.47 -41.24 -11.36
C CYS A 504 33.88 -42.52 -10.60
N ARG A 505 33.32 -42.77 -9.41
CA ARG A 505 33.56 -44.02 -8.67
C ARG A 505 33.04 -45.24 -9.43
N GLN A 506 31.82 -45.18 -9.96
CA GLN A 506 31.23 -46.29 -10.71
C GLN A 506 32.08 -46.66 -11.94
N ALA A 507 32.55 -45.67 -12.70
CA ALA A 507 33.45 -45.90 -13.83
C ALA A 507 34.76 -46.59 -13.40
N ARG A 508 35.31 -46.21 -12.24
CA ARG A 508 36.50 -46.85 -11.65
C ARG A 508 36.24 -48.28 -11.20
N ASP A 509 35.10 -48.53 -10.59
CA ASP A 509 34.71 -49.85 -10.14
C ASP A 509 34.56 -50.82 -11.32
N TRP A 510 33.99 -50.35 -12.45
CA TRP A 510 33.94 -51.12 -13.69
C TRP A 510 35.32 -51.46 -14.23
N MET A 511 36.25 -50.50 -14.24
CA MET A 511 37.63 -50.77 -14.66
C MET A 511 38.33 -51.76 -13.73
N ALA A 512 38.12 -51.64 -12.41
CA ALA A 512 38.67 -52.55 -11.42
C ALA A 512 38.09 -53.98 -11.56
N ALA A 513 36.84 -54.09 -12.02
CA ALA A 513 36.19 -55.35 -12.35
C ALA A 513 36.62 -55.95 -13.71
N GLY A 514 37.57 -55.30 -14.41
CA GLY A 514 38.13 -55.79 -15.68
C GLY A 514 37.30 -55.45 -16.92
N LEU A 515 36.32 -54.54 -16.80
CA LEU A 515 35.55 -54.06 -17.94
C LEU A 515 36.37 -53.06 -18.78
N SER A 516 36.09 -53.03 -20.08
CA SER A 516 36.69 -52.04 -20.99
C SER A 516 36.40 -50.62 -20.51
N PRO A 517 37.39 -49.72 -20.50
CA PRO A 517 37.18 -48.34 -20.12
C PRO A 517 36.32 -47.63 -21.17
N VAL A 518 35.21 -47.06 -20.73
CA VAL A 518 34.29 -46.24 -21.53
C VAL A 518 34.22 -44.84 -20.95
N LYS A 519 33.88 -43.85 -21.79
CA LYS A 519 33.64 -42.48 -21.30
C LYS A 519 32.40 -42.46 -20.39
N MET A 520 32.47 -41.67 -19.32
CA MET A 520 31.37 -41.40 -18.39
C MET A 520 30.92 -39.96 -18.58
N ALA A 521 29.73 -39.74 -19.13
CA ALA A 521 29.15 -38.42 -19.31
C ALA A 521 28.27 -38.01 -18.12
N VAL A 522 28.41 -36.78 -17.65
CA VAL A 522 27.65 -36.22 -16.52
C VAL A 522 27.15 -34.81 -16.86
N ASN A 523 25.85 -34.60 -16.72
CA ASN A 523 25.18 -33.32 -16.91
C ASN A 523 25.46 -32.31 -15.80
N ILE A 524 25.67 -31.05 -16.17
CA ILE A 524 25.91 -29.93 -15.25
C ILE A 524 24.84 -28.85 -15.43
N SER A 525 24.20 -28.47 -14.32
CA SER A 525 23.22 -27.39 -14.31
C SER A 525 23.86 -26.00 -14.46
N PRO A 526 23.12 -24.98 -14.95
CA PRO A 526 23.61 -23.61 -15.01
C PRO A 526 24.07 -23.06 -13.67
N ARG A 527 23.43 -23.46 -12.56
CA ARG A 527 23.80 -23.00 -11.22
C ARG A 527 25.12 -23.60 -10.71
N GLN A 528 25.49 -24.78 -11.20
CA GLN A 528 26.79 -25.40 -10.88
C GLN A 528 27.93 -24.82 -11.73
N PHE A 529 27.63 -24.23 -12.88
CA PHE A 529 28.63 -23.76 -13.83
C PHE A 529 29.21 -22.39 -13.44
N GLN A 530 29.98 -22.40 -12.36
CA GLN A 530 30.63 -21.22 -11.79
C GLN A 530 32.15 -21.45 -11.66
N ALA A 531 32.89 -20.41 -11.26
CA ALA A 531 34.36 -20.42 -11.24
C ALA A 531 34.98 -21.59 -10.44
N GLY A 532 34.29 -22.12 -9.42
CA GLY A 532 34.77 -23.24 -8.61
C GLY A 532 34.58 -24.65 -9.21
N LEU A 533 33.86 -24.79 -10.34
CA LEU A 533 33.52 -26.11 -10.90
C LEU A 533 34.78 -26.89 -11.34
N ALA A 534 35.76 -26.22 -11.94
CA ALA A 534 36.99 -26.88 -12.38
C ALA A 534 37.78 -27.47 -11.19
N ASP A 535 37.84 -26.75 -10.07
CA ASP A 535 38.50 -27.22 -8.84
C ASP A 535 37.74 -28.40 -8.23
N GLN A 536 36.40 -28.35 -8.22
CA GLN A 536 35.55 -29.44 -7.78
C GLN A 536 35.78 -30.72 -8.60
N ILE A 537 35.77 -30.62 -9.93
CA ILE A 537 36.06 -31.75 -10.84
C ILE A 537 37.47 -32.30 -10.56
N SER A 538 38.48 -31.43 -10.42
CA SER A 538 39.85 -31.83 -10.08
C SER A 538 39.91 -32.64 -8.79
N SER A 539 39.19 -32.19 -7.76
CA SER A 539 39.11 -32.86 -6.46
C SER A 539 38.49 -34.25 -6.58
N VAL A 540 37.35 -34.37 -7.27
CA VAL A 540 36.65 -35.65 -7.48
C VAL A 540 37.51 -36.64 -8.28
N LEU A 541 38.16 -36.19 -9.36
CA LEU A 541 39.04 -37.05 -10.15
C LEU A 541 40.23 -37.56 -9.32
N LYS A 542 40.82 -36.71 -8.47
CA LYS A 542 41.90 -37.11 -7.55
C LYS A 542 41.41 -38.10 -6.51
N GLU A 543 40.23 -37.88 -5.94
CA GLU A 543 39.66 -38.76 -4.91
C GLU A 543 39.30 -40.13 -5.47
N THR A 544 38.72 -40.20 -6.66
CA THR A 544 38.25 -41.44 -7.28
C THR A 544 39.35 -42.18 -8.05
N GLY A 545 40.36 -41.46 -8.53
CA GLY A 545 41.42 -42.00 -9.38
C GLY A 545 40.99 -42.23 -10.83
N LEU A 546 39.86 -41.67 -11.27
CA LEU A 546 39.44 -41.71 -12.68
C LEU A 546 40.38 -40.87 -13.55
N ALA A 547 40.83 -41.47 -14.66
CA ALA A 547 41.60 -40.75 -15.65
C ALA A 547 40.72 -39.63 -16.23
N PRO A 548 41.17 -38.36 -16.27
CA PRO A 548 40.36 -37.25 -16.75
C PRO A 548 39.75 -37.46 -18.14
N SER A 549 40.46 -38.15 -19.03
CA SER A 549 40.02 -38.46 -20.40
C SER A 549 38.79 -39.38 -20.48
N LEU A 550 38.44 -40.06 -19.38
CA LEU A 550 37.26 -40.90 -19.27
C LEU A 550 36.05 -40.16 -18.70
N LEU A 551 36.20 -38.91 -18.28
CA LEU A 551 35.09 -38.07 -17.85
C LEU A 551 34.70 -37.12 -18.98
N GLU A 552 33.41 -37.02 -19.24
CA GLU A 552 32.80 -36.03 -20.12
C GLU A 552 31.78 -35.22 -19.33
N ILE A 553 31.85 -33.89 -19.48
CA ILE A 553 30.93 -32.96 -18.84
C ILE A 553 30.01 -32.40 -19.92
N GLU A 554 28.70 -32.56 -19.70
CA GLU A 554 27.65 -32.09 -20.60
C GLU A 554 27.08 -30.76 -20.09
N ILE A 555 27.01 -29.78 -20.98
CA ILE A 555 26.50 -28.43 -20.72
C ILE A 555 25.54 -28.02 -21.83
N THR A 556 24.46 -27.31 -21.48
CA THR A 556 23.48 -26.85 -22.46
C THR A 556 23.92 -25.55 -23.16
N GLU A 557 23.37 -25.30 -24.35
CA GLU A 557 23.63 -24.06 -25.10
C GLU A 557 23.24 -22.79 -24.31
N THR A 558 22.08 -22.81 -23.64
CA THR A 558 21.54 -21.67 -22.88
C THR A 558 22.47 -21.23 -21.75
N LEU A 559 23.17 -22.16 -21.13
CA LEU A 559 24.11 -21.91 -20.04
C LEU A 559 25.30 -21.06 -20.51
N ILE A 560 25.82 -21.31 -21.70
CA ILE A 560 27.04 -20.66 -22.21
C ILE A 560 26.79 -19.20 -22.58
N ILE A 561 25.61 -18.88 -23.11
CA ILE A 561 25.30 -17.56 -23.69
C ILE A 561 25.09 -16.48 -22.62
N GLN A 562 24.76 -16.87 -21.38
CA GLN A 562 24.50 -15.91 -20.29
C GLN A 562 25.75 -15.08 -19.93
N ASP A 563 26.92 -15.70 -19.90
CA ASP A 563 28.22 -15.05 -19.72
C ASP A 563 29.30 -15.84 -20.47
N VAL A 564 29.52 -15.46 -21.72
CA VAL A 564 30.41 -16.15 -22.66
C VAL A 564 31.85 -16.15 -22.17
N ASP A 565 32.36 -15.00 -21.74
CA ASP A 565 33.77 -14.84 -21.38
C ASP A 565 34.13 -15.65 -20.13
N THR A 566 33.24 -15.65 -19.13
CA THR A 566 33.39 -16.49 -17.95
C THR A 566 33.25 -17.97 -18.31
N SER A 567 32.26 -18.32 -19.14
CA SER A 567 32.05 -19.70 -19.57
C SER A 567 33.24 -20.29 -20.30
N VAL A 568 33.83 -19.54 -21.23
CA VAL A 568 35.02 -19.96 -21.98
C VAL A 568 36.23 -20.17 -21.05
N ARG A 569 36.39 -19.35 -20.01
CA ARG A 569 37.47 -19.54 -19.01
C ARG A 569 37.29 -20.85 -18.24
N ILE A 570 36.08 -21.13 -17.75
CA ILE A 570 35.76 -22.38 -17.04
C ILE A 570 35.99 -23.58 -17.95
N MET A 571 35.46 -23.56 -19.17
CA MET A 571 35.62 -24.64 -20.15
C MET A 571 37.10 -24.92 -20.47
N ARG A 572 37.92 -23.87 -20.64
CA ARG A 572 39.37 -24.05 -20.88
C ARG A 572 40.07 -24.69 -19.69
N ALA A 573 39.72 -24.30 -18.47
CA ALA A 573 40.27 -24.91 -17.26
C ALA A 573 39.90 -26.42 -17.19
N ILE A 574 38.65 -26.77 -17.51
CA ILE A 574 38.20 -28.17 -17.56
C ILE A 574 38.96 -28.97 -18.63
N LYS A 575 39.07 -28.44 -19.85
CA LYS A 575 39.80 -29.12 -20.94
C LYS A 575 41.29 -29.28 -20.66
N GLN A 576 41.92 -28.30 -20.00
CA GLN A 576 43.34 -28.39 -19.61
C GLN A 576 43.61 -29.53 -18.63
N MET A 577 42.61 -29.97 -17.86
CA MET A 577 42.73 -31.17 -17.01
C MET A 577 42.67 -32.49 -17.81
N GLY A 578 42.26 -32.44 -19.09
CA GLY A 578 42.04 -33.61 -19.93
C GLY A 578 40.62 -34.15 -19.91
N VAL A 579 39.66 -33.42 -19.32
CA VAL A 579 38.23 -33.77 -19.30
C VAL A 579 37.57 -33.35 -20.62
N SER A 580 36.70 -34.21 -21.16
CA SER A 580 35.94 -33.90 -22.39
C SER A 580 34.77 -32.98 -22.07
N LEU A 581 34.44 -32.09 -23.01
CA LEU A 581 33.28 -31.19 -22.91
C LEU A 581 32.33 -31.47 -24.06
N ALA A 582 31.08 -31.74 -23.73
CA ALA A 582 30.00 -31.97 -24.68
C ALA A 582 28.97 -30.84 -24.59
N LEU A 583 28.55 -30.34 -25.74
CA LEU A 583 27.45 -29.40 -25.84
C LEU A 583 26.13 -30.16 -26.05
N ASP A 584 25.23 -30.04 -25.09
CA ASP A 584 23.93 -30.70 -25.05
C ASP A 584 22.81 -29.82 -25.63
N ASP A 585 21.71 -30.45 -26.06
CA ASP A 585 20.53 -29.81 -26.66
C ASP A 585 20.83 -28.88 -27.87
N PHE A 586 21.83 -29.23 -28.69
CA PHE A 586 22.27 -28.33 -29.77
C PHE A 586 21.15 -28.08 -30.81
N GLY A 587 20.85 -26.80 -31.07
CA GLY A 587 19.91 -26.37 -32.10
C GLY A 587 18.51 -26.00 -31.60
N ILE A 588 18.21 -26.20 -30.31
CA ILE A 588 16.96 -25.73 -29.68
C ILE A 588 17.09 -24.27 -29.20
N GLY A 589 18.32 -23.80 -28.95
CA GLY A 589 18.62 -22.48 -28.39
C GLY A 589 18.96 -21.38 -29.41
N TYR A 590 19.55 -20.28 -28.91
CA TYR A 590 19.98 -19.15 -29.73
C TYR A 590 21.24 -19.48 -30.53
N SER A 591 21.15 -19.48 -31.87
CA SER A 591 22.21 -19.78 -32.85
C SER A 591 23.67 -19.53 -32.39
N CYS A 592 24.31 -20.49 -31.72
CA CYS A 592 25.73 -20.44 -31.31
C CYS A 592 26.75 -20.61 -32.45
N LEU A 593 26.31 -20.70 -33.70
CA LEU A 593 27.17 -21.03 -34.86
C LEU A 593 28.43 -20.16 -34.96
N GLY A 594 28.31 -18.85 -34.75
CA GLY A 594 29.47 -17.93 -34.83
C GLY A 594 30.48 -18.11 -33.69
N MET A 595 30.05 -18.71 -32.59
CA MET A 595 30.79 -18.80 -31.32
C MET A 595 31.38 -20.19 -31.07
N LEU A 596 30.84 -21.24 -31.70
CA LEU A 596 31.35 -22.62 -31.60
C LEU A 596 32.87 -22.71 -31.84
N LYS A 597 33.40 -21.92 -32.77
CA LYS A 597 34.86 -21.86 -33.05
C LYS A 597 35.73 -21.42 -31.87
N THR A 598 35.13 -20.77 -30.87
CA THR A 598 35.82 -20.23 -29.69
C THR A 598 35.71 -21.17 -28.48
N PHE A 599 34.74 -22.09 -28.49
CA PHE A 599 34.47 -22.99 -27.38
C PHE A 599 35.38 -24.22 -27.49
N PRO A 600 36.06 -24.62 -26.40
CA PRO A 600 36.97 -25.74 -26.43
C PRO A 600 36.18 -27.07 -26.31
N LEU A 601 35.14 -27.27 -27.11
CA LEU A 601 34.31 -28.47 -27.10
C LEU A 601 35.06 -29.70 -27.64
N SER A 602 34.56 -30.88 -27.29
CA SER A 602 35.04 -32.18 -27.75
C SER A 602 33.93 -32.96 -28.46
N CYS A 603 32.69 -32.78 -28.00
CA CYS A 603 31.51 -33.40 -28.59
C CYS A 603 30.35 -32.39 -28.71
N MET A 604 29.46 -32.64 -29.67
CA MET A 604 28.18 -31.97 -29.84
C MET A 604 27.06 -33.02 -29.87
N LYS A 605 26.01 -32.80 -29.09
CA LYS A 605 24.86 -33.71 -29.00
C LYS A 605 23.68 -33.13 -29.76
N ILE A 606 23.18 -33.86 -30.76
CA ILE A 606 22.00 -33.47 -31.56
C ILE A 606 20.77 -33.93 -30.82
N ASP A 607 19.91 -32.97 -30.45
CA ASP A 607 18.69 -33.25 -29.70
C ASP A 607 17.69 -34.13 -30.48
N ARG A 608 16.94 -34.94 -29.72
CA ARG A 608 15.93 -35.88 -30.20
C ARG A 608 14.84 -35.25 -31.08
N SER A 609 14.52 -33.96 -30.89
CA SER A 609 13.50 -33.27 -31.68
C SER A 609 13.86 -33.23 -33.17
N PHE A 610 15.15 -33.22 -33.51
CA PHE A 610 15.64 -33.31 -34.89
C PHE A 610 15.59 -34.73 -35.46
N LEU A 611 15.57 -35.76 -34.61
CA LEU A 611 15.56 -37.17 -35.04
C LEU A 611 14.14 -37.75 -35.22
N THR A 612 13.15 -37.16 -34.54
CA THR A 612 11.77 -37.67 -34.43
C THR A 612 11.10 -37.97 -35.79
N HIS A 613 11.51 -37.29 -36.86
CA HIS A 613 10.93 -37.44 -38.21
C HIS A 613 11.87 -38.04 -39.25
N LEU A 614 13.05 -38.51 -38.84
CA LEU A 614 13.98 -39.19 -39.74
C LEU A 614 13.49 -40.61 -40.05
N PRO A 615 13.73 -41.13 -41.28
CA PRO A 615 14.38 -40.47 -42.43
C PRO A 615 13.41 -39.74 -43.39
N ALA A 616 12.10 -39.75 -43.11
CA ALA A 616 11.05 -39.46 -44.09
C ALA A 616 10.86 -37.96 -44.47
N LYS A 617 11.22 -37.00 -43.61
CA LYS A 617 11.14 -35.56 -43.91
C LYS A 617 12.47 -34.99 -44.41
N THR A 618 12.47 -34.44 -45.62
CA THR A 618 13.70 -33.91 -46.27
C THR A 618 14.37 -32.74 -45.53
N LYS A 619 13.61 -31.93 -44.79
CA LYS A 619 14.17 -30.77 -44.05
C LYS A 619 14.94 -31.19 -42.80
N ASP A 620 14.38 -32.08 -41.99
CA ASP A 620 15.01 -32.54 -40.74
C ASP A 620 16.28 -33.36 -41.07
N SER A 621 16.20 -34.24 -42.08
CA SER A 621 17.36 -34.96 -42.62
C SER A 621 18.47 -34.03 -43.12
N ALA A 622 18.11 -32.92 -43.78
CA ALA A 622 19.08 -31.94 -44.26
C ALA A 622 19.76 -31.19 -43.09
N ILE A 623 18.99 -30.77 -42.08
CA ILE A 623 19.52 -30.07 -40.90
C ILE A 623 20.50 -30.98 -40.14
N VAL A 624 20.11 -32.22 -39.86
CA VAL A 624 20.97 -33.19 -39.16
C VAL A 624 22.26 -33.46 -39.95
N SER A 625 22.17 -33.60 -41.27
CA SER A 625 23.36 -33.78 -42.13
C SER A 625 24.30 -32.59 -42.07
N ILE A 626 23.75 -31.36 -42.07
CA ILE A 626 24.54 -30.13 -41.96
C ILE A 626 25.22 -30.04 -40.58
N MET A 627 24.51 -30.39 -39.50
CA MET A 627 25.07 -30.40 -38.15
C MET A 627 26.25 -31.37 -38.03
N ILE A 628 26.11 -32.59 -38.57
CA ILE A 628 27.19 -33.59 -38.60
C ILE A 628 28.41 -33.07 -39.37
N GLN A 629 28.19 -32.51 -40.57
CA GLN A 629 29.27 -31.95 -41.39
C GLN A 629 29.98 -30.76 -40.74
N LEU A 630 29.21 -29.88 -40.08
CA LEU A 630 29.74 -28.73 -39.38
C LEU A 630 30.66 -29.16 -38.23
N ALA A 631 30.20 -30.08 -37.38
CA ALA A 631 30.99 -30.57 -36.26
C ALA A 631 32.28 -31.26 -36.74
N GLY A 632 32.19 -32.11 -37.77
CA GLY A 632 33.36 -32.72 -38.40
C GLY A 632 34.35 -31.69 -38.95
N SER A 633 33.86 -30.60 -39.55
CA SER A 633 34.71 -29.49 -40.03
C SER A 633 35.40 -28.71 -38.92
N LEU A 634 34.85 -28.74 -37.70
CA LEU A 634 35.43 -28.13 -36.49
C LEU A 634 36.31 -29.10 -35.70
N GLY A 635 36.40 -30.37 -36.11
CA GLY A 635 37.11 -31.42 -35.38
C GLY A 635 36.44 -31.79 -34.05
N ILE A 636 35.12 -31.71 -34.00
CA ILE A 636 34.28 -32.02 -32.83
C ILE A 636 33.48 -33.28 -33.16
N ASP A 637 33.43 -34.25 -32.23
CA ASP A 637 32.63 -35.45 -32.38
C ASP A 637 31.12 -35.14 -32.28
N VAL A 638 30.27 -36.04 -32.81
CA VAL A 638 28.82 -35.87 -32.75
C VAL A 638 28.15 -37.10 -32.17
N ILE A 639 27.26 -36.88 -31.20
CA ILE A 639 26.34 -37.91 -30.70
C ILE A 639 24.92 -37.50 -31.11
N ALA A 640 24.18 -38.42 -31.74
CA ALA A 640 22.77 -38.22 -32.01
C ALA A 640 21.91 -38.82 -30.89
N GLU A 641 21.08 -38.01 -30.23
CA GLU A 641 20.28 -38.42 -29.07
C GLU A 641 18.84 -38.77 -29.41
N GLY A 642 18.26 -39.72 -28.68
CA GLY A 642 16.88 -40.14 -28.89
C GLY A 642 16.70 -40.99 -30.15
N VAL A 643 17.70 -41.78 -30.51
CA VAL A 643 17.55 -42.80 -31.57
C VAL A 643 16.62 -43.91 -31.08
N GLU A 644 15.47 -44.06 -31.72
CA GLU A 644 14.41 -45.01 -31.35
C GLU A 644 14.24 -46.15 -32.37
N THR A 645 14.66 -45.96 -33.62
CA THR A 645 14.48 -46.97 -34.68
C THR A 645 15.77 -47.30 -35.44
N ALA A 646 15.79 -48.47 -36.06
CA ALA A 646 16.91 -48.91 -36.90
C ALA A 646 17.12 -48.00 -38.11
N GLU A 647 16.03 -47.51 -38.70
CA GLU A 647 16.06 -46.61 -39.86
C GLU A 647 16.73 -45.26 -39.52
N GLN A 648 16.51 -44.75 -38.31
CA GLN A 648 17.20 -43.55 -37.81
C GLN A 648 18.70 -43.82 -37.64
N ALA A 649 19.07 -44.95 -37.03
CA ALA A 649 20.47 -45.34 -36.86
C ALA A 649 21.20 -45.52 -38.20
N ASP A 650 20.55 -46.15 -39.18
CA ASP A 650 21.10 -46.35 -40.53
C ASP A 650 21.28 -45.02 -41.26
N PHE A 651 20.31 -44.10 -41.15
CA PHE A 651 20.46 -42.75 -41.70
C PHE A 651 21.65 -42.01 -41.08
N LEU A 652 21.76 -42.03 -39.75
CA LEU A 652 22.85 -41.36 -39.03
C LEU A 652 24.22 -41.94 -39.40
N ARG A 653 24.31 -43.27 -39.50
CA ARG A 653 25.52 -43.96 -39.97
C ARG A 653 25.88 -43.54 -41.39
N ALA A 654 24.91 -43.49 -42.31
CA ALA A 654 25.12 -43.06 -43.69
C ALA A 654 25.52 -41.58 -43.80
N ALA A 655 25.01 -40.74 -42.91
CA ALA A 655 25.36 -39.32 -42.81
C ALA A 655 26.75 -39.08 -42.17
N GLY A 656 27.41 -40.13 -41.67
CA GLY A 656 28.73 -40.05 -41.05
C GLY A 656 28.71 -39.64 -39.57
N CYS A 657 27.59 -39.79 -38.87
CA CYS A 657 27.52 -39.59 -37.43
C CYS A 657 28.35 -40.68 -36.72
N PRO A 658 29.32 -40.34 -35.86
CA PRO A 658 30.16 -41.35 -35.21
C PRO A 658 29.41 -42.10 -34.10
N TYR A 659 28.55 -41.42 -33.34
CA TYR A 659 27.93 -41.98 -32.14
C TYR A 659 26.40 -41.77 -32.13
N GLY A 660 25.69 -42.70 -31.48
CA GLY A 660 24.26 -42.64 -31.27
C GLY A 660 23.86 -43.09 -29.87
N GLN A 661 22.84 -42.44 -29.33
CA GLN A 661 22.25 -42.74 -28.02
C GLN A 661 20.73 -42.73 -28.14
N GLY A 662 20.06 -43.69 -27.51
CA GLY A 662 18.60 -43.73 -27.49
C GLY A 662 18.05 -45.11 -27.20
N TYR A 663 16.72 -45.22 -27.15
CA TYR A 663 16.02 -46.45 -26.77
C TYR A 663 16.20 -47.60 -27.75
N TYR A 664 16.61 -47.32 -28.98
CA TYR A 664 17.04 -48.36 -29.93
C TYR A 664 18.26 -49.15 -29.40
N PHE A 665 19.22 -48.46 -28.76
CA PHE A 665 20.44 -49.07 -28.24
C PHE A 665 20.32 -49.52 -26.79
N GLY A 666 19.51 -48.82 -26.00
CA GLY A 666 19.29 -49.14 -24.60
C GLY A 666 18.55 -48.03 -23.86
N ARG A 667 17.67 -48.43 -22.93
CA ARG A 667 17.09 -47.51 -21.96
C ARG A 667 18.11 -47.20 -20.85
N PRO A 668 17.93 -46.11 -20.09
CA PRO A 668 18.69 -45.89 -18.86
C PRO A 668 18.44 -47.01 -17.84
N VAL A 669 19.48 -47.78 -17.52
CA VAL A 669 19.41 -48.97 -16.66
C VAL A 669 20.32 -48.85 -15.43
N ALA A 670 20.14 -49.71 -14.43
CA ALA A 670 21.00 -49.73 -13.25
C ALA A 670 22.43 -50.21 -13.58
N ALA A 671 23.39 -49.94 -12.69
CA ALA A 671 24.81 -50.30 -12.86
C ALA A 671 25.02 -51.77 -13.24
N GLY A 672 24.33 -52.72 -12.58
CA GLY A 672 24.50 -54.14 -12.86
C GLY A 672 24.04 -54.58 -14.26
N GLU A 673 23.04 -53.89 -14.83
CA GLU A 673 22.53 -54.19 -16.17
C GLU A 673 23.48 -53.65 -17.25
N ILE A 674 23.96 -52.41 -17.10
CA ILE A 674 24.92 -51.83 -18.04
C ILE A 674 26.26 -52.59 -18.01
N GLU A 675 26.67 -53.12 -16.86
CA GLU A 675 27.82 -54.02 -16.75
C GLU A 675 27.66 -55.28 -17.61
N GLY A 676 26.45 -55.86 -17.65
CA GLY A 676 26.14 -56.98 -18.53
C GLY A 676 26.34 -56.63 -20.00
N MET A 677 25.90 -55.45 -20.41
CA MET A 677 26.08 -54.93 -21.78
C MET A 677 27.57 -54.73 -22.12
N LEU A 678 28.35 -54.14 -21.21
CA LEU A 678 29.79 -53.94 -21.36
C LEU A 678 30.58 -55.26 -21.41
N LYS A 679 30.14 -56.30 -20.65
CA LYS A 679 30.75 -57.64 -20.68
C LYS A 679 30.48 -58.38 -21.99
N ALA A 680 29.24 -58.33 -22.48
CA ALA A 680 28.87 -59.00 -23.73
C ALA A 680 29.78 -58.55 -24.89
N MET A 681 30.13 -57.27 -24.92
CA MET A 681 31.05 -56.67 -25.88
C MET A 681 32.51 -57.15 -25.78
N SER A 682 33.00 -57.35 -24.56
CA SER A 682 34.38 -57.80 -24.31
C SER A 682 34.63 -59.23 -24.87
N THR A 683 33.56 -60.00 -25.07
CA THR A 683 33.62 -61.39 -25.56
C THR A 683 33.70 -61.47 -27.10
N PHE A 684 33.21 -60.46 -27.84
CA PHE A 684 33.24 -60.42 -29.31
C PHE A 684 34.59 -59.97 -29.90
N ALA A 685 35.40 -59.21 -29.16
CA ALA A 685 36.75 -58.80 -29.62
C ALA A 685 37.71 -59.99 -29.81
N THR A 686 37.37 -61.17 -29.29
CA THR A 686 38.15 -62.41 -29.43
C THR A 686 37.54 -63.44 -30.40
N GLY A 687 36.42 -63.16 -31.06
CA GLY A 687 35.76 -64.13 -31.94
C GLY A 687 34.91 -63.49 -33.03
N SER A 688 35.25 -63.78 -34.29
CA SER A 688 34.50 -63.34 -35.46
C SER A 688 33.09 -63.96 -35.50
N SER A 689 32.06 -63.17 -35.24
CA SER A 689 30.74 -63.39 -35.87
C SER A 689 29.90 -62.12 -35.86
N SER A 690 29.50 -61.70 -37.06
CA SER A 690 28.59 -60.61 -37.35
C SER A 690 27.13 -61.03 -37.12
N GLN A 691 26.51 -60.55 -36.04
CA GLN A 691 25.06 -60.33 -35.97
C GLN A 691 24.78 -59.13 -35.05
N PRO A 692 23.88 -58.21 -35.43
CA PRO A 692 23.50 -57.08 -34.58
C PRO A 692 22.56 -57.53 -33.45
N LEU A 693 22.66 -56.81 -32.33
CA LEU A 693 21.89 -56.94 -31.08
C LEU A 693 20.37 -56.95 -31.28
#